data_AF-A0A1Y2AIG5-F1
#
_entry.id   AF-A0A1Y2AIG5-F1
#
_cell.length_a   1.000
_cell.length_b   1.000
_cell.length_c   1.000
_cell.angle_alpha   90.00
_cell.angle_beta   90.00
_cell.angle_gamma   90.00
#
_symmetry.space_group_name_H-M   'P 1'
#
loop_
_entity.id
_entity.type
_entity.pdbx_description
1 polymer ?
#
loop_
_entity_poly.entity_id
_entity_poly.type
_entity_poly.pdbx_seq_one_letter_code
_entity_poly.pdbx_strand_id
1 'polypeptide(L)'
;MYYYSVMNDYIKEKEYEVLGKCLIISVYAETIDIKVLMKEPDMSIVMNIDEWMQEYEYLINNYFKENNLDNTDLNDIKFSFDFLPNTPANSTYNLEYFENTYFIVENFKSATYDLMIIDERTLFNDIAFMETGYLSYYFGSHKYSTEIYLNLSKYIKSEALQFHDKKIIEDGKVDGDLYALPYEMDFDVLYYYNNDRKTNQLVSDMKSLNWEELVSSLQEETEPYPLKMSIAFDDDLLNFFMEYTSNYYYLKKEYDSNYFKIFYNDTAEGLLNSFFNLIMDYTEDDVEDTLFSTQDEVLLHFINGETTFFRGKASYADIVSKIPDVSSTLPPKYISAKYNKYLVFNKHSEIDKDLLIEIAQQLTSKDGQLNRAKHFHSIPTFDFTLRNEDEEIQSYCQDHSDICEKIELMNPLYIKDIFNTKSSPSFFKVEYIVPDDLRIALIYNDTSEIIPIFKNINEVITSDLGFFGILSYLVISFFTILFFIIYFVYKYQAHPYLKVISPMFCILIIIGFVYNMIKILSDLPPFSIVKVMTYLLWIPLGSLSCILLFVILFICFVTFACIYALIGSRVLTIILTSPEYDVVNTNKYDLKNFVPLKPMGRYRSLIKYIKELTSFSSSKHEFSKANNESNKELTSSSFSKSEFSKTNNESSNYFNILSDNGAYTEPEYFIISLLLGFKN
;
A
#
# COMPACT_ATOMS: atom_id res chain seq x y z
N MET A 1 15.04 -56.22 -50.10
CA MET A 1 14.10 -57.10 -49.36
C MET A 1 14.30 -57.03 -47.84
N TYR A 2 15.53 -57.01 -47.31
CA TYR A 2 15.77 -56.95 -45.85
C TYR A 2 15.31 -55.64 -45.18
N TYR A 3 15.50 -54.49 -45.84
CA TYR A 3 15.08 -53.18 -45.31
C TYR A 3 13.56 -53.00 -45.20
N TYR A 4 12.79 -53.69 -46.04
CA TYR A 4 11.32 -53.61 -46.01
C TYR A 4 10.72 -54.45 -44.87
N SER A 5 11.41 -55.51 -44.44
CA SER A 5 10.99 -56.33 -43.28
C SER A 5 11.16 -55.56 -41.98
N VAL A 6 12.34 -54.94 -41.78
CA VAL A 6 12.66 -54.22 -40.53
C VAL A 6 11.76 -53.00 -40.33
N MET A 7 11.41 -52.28 -41.40
CA MET A 7 10.53 -51.12 -41.31
C MET A 7 9.08 -51.50 -40.98
N ASN A 8 8.62 -52.65 -41.46
CA ASN A 8 7.25 -53.12 -41.22
C ASN A 8 7.06 -53.67 -39.79
N ASP A 9 8.12 -54.28 -39.23
CA ASP A 9 8.12 -54.71 -37.83
C ASP A 9 8.17 -53.52 -36.88
N TYR A 10 8.95 -52.47 -37.21
CA TYR A 10 9.01 -51.23 -36.40
C TYR A 10 7.69 -50.43 -36.42
N ILE A 11 6.99 -50.40 -37.56
CA ILE A 11 5.67 -49.73 -37.67
C ILE A 11 4.62 -50.49 -36.85
N LYS A 12 4.61 -51.84 -36.91
CA LYS A 12 3.70 -52.64 -36.09
C LYS A 12 3.98 -52.48 -34.60
N GLU A 13 5.25 -52.45 -34.19
CA GLU A 13 5.62 -52.27 -32.79
C GLU A 13 5.14 -50.90 -32.25
N LYS A 14 5.28 -49.83 -33.05
CA LYS A 14 4.72 -48.50 -32.74
C LYS A 14 3.19 -48.47 -32.74
N GLU A 15 2.51 -49.17 -33.65
CA GLU A 15 1.05 -49.26 -33.66
C GLU A 15 0.52 -50.00 -32.42
N TYR A 16 1.17 -51.08 -31.99
CA TYR A 16 0.78 -51.79 -30.76
C TYR A 16 1.11 -51.00 -29.48
N GLU A 17 2.15 -50.17 -29.48
CA GLU A 17 2.45 -49.26 -28.36
C GLU A 17 1.39 -48.15 -28.24
N VAL A 18 0.93 -47.61 -29.38
CA VAL A 18 -0.15 -46.60 -29.42
C VAL A 18 -1.50 -47.22 -29.07
N LEU A 19 -1.83 -48.39 -29.63
CA LEU A 19 -3.06 -49.13 -29.27
C LEU A 19 -3.06 -49.61 -27.82
N GLY A 20 -1.92 -50.04 -27.28
CA GLY A 20 -1.76 -50.41 -25.88
C GLY A 20 -1.92 -49.23 -24.92
N LYS A 21 -1.44 -48.03 -25.31
CA LYS A 21 -1.66 -46.78 -24.57
C LYS A 21 -3.10 -46.25 -24.69
N CYS A 22 -3.80 -46.55 -25.79
CA CYS A 22 -5.21 -46.17 -25.97
C CYS A 22 -6.20 -47.15 -25.29
N LEU A 23 -5.83 -48.41 -25.04
CA LEU A 23 -6.74 -49.43 -24.47
C LEU A 23 -6.72 -49.55 -22.94
N ILE A 24 -5.82 -48.85 -22.25
CA ILE A 24 -5.83 -48.71 -20.79
C ILE A 24 -5.77 -47.22 -20.43
N ILE A 25 -6.68 -46.44 -20.99
CA ILE A 25 -7.15 -45.23 -20.31
C ILE A 25 -8.30 -45.71 -19.44
N SER A 26 -7.96 -46.29 -18.29
CA SER A 26 -8.88 -46.21 -17.16
C SER A 26 -9.07 -44.71 -16.94
N VAL A 27 -10.22 -44.20 -17.36
CA VAL A 27 -10.70 -42.85 -17.03
C VAL A 27 -10.92 -42.87 -15.52
N TYR A 28 -9.83 -42.76 -14.77
CA TYR A 28 -9.93 -42.26 -13.41
C TYR A 28 -10.29 -40.80 -13.59
N ALA A 29 -11.49 -40.44 -13.14
CA ALA A 29 -11.84 -39.04 -13.02
C ALA A 29 -10.75 -38.38 -12.17
N GLU A 30 -10.07 -37.41 -12.76
CA GLU A 30 -9.01 -36.67 -12.09
C GLU A 30 -9.69 -35.82 -11.01
N THR A 31 -9.41 -36.11 -9.75
CA THR A 31 -9.93 -35.32 -8.63
C THR A 31 -9.48 -33.88 -8.80
N ILE A 32 -10.45 -32.96 -8.83
CA ILE A 32 -10.17 -31.53 -8.96
C ILE A 32 -9.93 -30.99 -7.56
N ASP A 33 -8.72 -30.49 -7.32
CA ASP A 33 -8.30 -29.92 -6.04
C ASP A 33 -8.48 -28.39 -6.07
N ILE A 34 -9.42 -27.88 -5.28
CA ILE A 34 -9.72 -26.45 -5.12
C ILE A 34 -8.89 -25.91 -3.97
N LYS A 35 -7.99 -24.98 -4.27
CA LYS A 35 -7.15 -24.36 -3.25
C LYS A 35 -7.82 -23.13 -2.68
N VAL A 36 -8.04 -23.13 -1.37
CA VAL A 36 -8.71 -22.06 -0.64
C VAL A 36 -7.75 -21.45 0.37
N LEU A 37 -7.57 -20.13 0.32
CA LEU A 37 -6.84 -19.40 1.36
C LEU A 37 -7.83 -18.76 2.35
N MET A 38 -7.55 -18.83 3.64
CA MET A 38 -8.31 -18.09 4.65
C MET A 38 -7.42 -17.66 5.82
N LYS A 39 -7.88 -16.75 6.67
CA LYS A 39 -7.14 -16.36 7.89
C LYS A 39 -7.33 -17.41 9.00
N GLU A 40 -6.29 -17.67 9.79
CA GLU A 40 -6.41 -18.40 11.05
C GLU A 40 -7.36 -17.68 12.02
N PRO A 41 -8.05 -18.41 12.91
CA PRO A 41 -8.82 -17.81 13.99
C PRO A 41 -7.91 -17.12 15.03
N ASP A 42 -8.42 -16.09 15.73
CA ASP A 42 -7.58 -15.25 16.59
C ASP A 42 -7.18 -15.86 17.95
N MET A 43 -7.72 -17.03 18.31
CA MET A 43 -7.38 -17.77 19.55
C MET A 43 -6.63 -19.06 19.22
N SER A 44 -5.47 -18.92 18.58
CA SER A 44 -4.69 -20.03 18.02
C SER A 44 -3.94 -20.85 19.08
N ILE A 45 -3.82 -20.37 20.32
CA ILE A 45 -3.17 -21.11 21.41
C ILE A 45 -4.17 -22.02 22.13
N VAL A 46 -5.36 -21.49 22.44
CA VAL A 46 -6.40 -22.25 23.16
C VAL A 46 -7.06 -23.29 22.25
N MET A 47 -7.23 -22.98 20.96
CA MET A 47 -7.55 -23.99 19.95
C MET A 47 -6.26 -24.64 19.51
N ASN A 48 -6.13 -25.96 19.60
CA ASN A 48 -5.02 -26.65 18.93
C ASN A 48 -5.15 -26.39 17.41
N ILE A 49 -4.43 -25.38 16.92
CA ILE A 49 -4.68 -24.80 15.59
C ILE A 49 -4.53 -25.82 14.47
N ASP A 50 -3.54 -26.71 14.57
CA ASP A 50 -3.31 -27.78 13.61
C ASP A 50 -4.49 -28.77 13.55
N GLU A 51 -5.07 -29.12 14.71
CA GLU A 51 -6.25 -29.99 14.78
C GLU A 51 -7.48 -29.29 14.21
N TRP A 52 -7.69 -28.02 14.55
CA TRP A 52 -8.79 -27.23 14.05
C TRP A 52 -8.74 -27.06 12.53
N MET A 53 -7.57 -26.78 11.95
CA MET A 53 -7.38 -26.64 10.50
C MET A 53 -7.69 -27.96 9.77
N GLN A 54 -7.22 -29.09 10.29
CA GLN A 54 -7.50 -30.42 9.73
C GLN A 54 -8.98 -30.78 9.83
N GLU A 55 -9.62 -30.49 10.97
CA GLU A 55 -11.04 -30.70 11.16
C GLU A 55 -11.87 -29.81 10.23
N TYR A 56 -11.45 -28.56 10.03
CA TYR A 56 -12.10 -27.63 9.12
C TYR A 56 -12.11 -28.15 7.68
N GLU A 57 -10.93 -28.50 7.15
CA GLU A 57 -10.82 -29.08 5.81
C GLU A 57 -11.63 -30.38 5.68
N TYR A 58 -11.56 -31.26 6.68
CA TYR A 58 -12.27 -32.53 6.68
C TYR A 58 -13.79 -32.35 6.61
N LEU A 59 -14.36 -31.51 7.48
CA LEU A 59 -15.80 -31.31 7.57
C LEU A 59 -16.36 -30.60 6.33
N ILE A 60 -15.65 -29.61 5.78
CA ILE A 60 -16.06 -28.95 4.54
C ILE A 60 -16.04 -29.95 3.36
N ASN A 61 -14.99 -30.76 3.24
CA ASN A 61 -14.91 -31.81 2.22
C ASN A 61 -16.04 -32.84 2.35
N ASN A 62 -16.36 -33.28 3.57
CA ASN A 62 -17.46 -34.23 3.78
C ASN A 62 -18.81 -33.62 3.44
N TYR A 63 -19.09 -32.41 3.93
CA TYR A 63 -20.31 -31.68 3.59
C TYR A 63 -20.51 -31.59 2.07
N PHE A 64 -19.45 -31.19 1.36
CA PHE A 64 -19.53 -31.05 -0.09
C PHE A 64 -19.71 -32.40 -0.79
N LYS A 65 -18.98 -33.43 -0.36
CA LYS A 65 -19.09 -34.78 -0.92
C LYS A 65 -20.47 -35.40 -0.72
N GLU A 66 -21.05 -35.27 0.47
CA GLU A 66 -22.37 -35.82 0.79
C GLU A 66 -23.47 -35.17 -0.04
N ASN A 67 -23.42 -33.86 -0.24
CA ASN A 67 -24.41 -33.13 -1.04
C ASN A 67 -24.29 -33.35 -2.56
N ASN A 68 -23.15 -33.88 -3.03
CA ASN A 68 -22.86 -34.03 -4.46
C ASN A 68 -22.61 -35.46 -4.91
N LEU A 69 -23.01 -36.48 -4.13
CA LEU A 69 -22.83 -37.89 -4.50
C LEU A 69 -23.42 -38.23 -5.89
N ASP A 70 -24.54 -37.60 -6.24
CA ASP A 70 -25.25 -37.83 -7.50
C ASP A 70 -24.93 -36.78 -8.58
N ASN A 71 -24.15 -35.74 -8.26
CA ASN A 71 -23.75 -34.71 -9.22
C ASN A 71 -22.43 -35.11 -9.87
N THR A 72 -22.47 -35.55 -11.13
CA THR A 72 -21.30 -36.06 -11.87
C THR A 72 -20.22 -35.02 -12.11
N ASP A 73 -20.55 -33.73 -12.03
CA ASP A 73 -19.60 -32.65 -12.27
C ASP A 73 -18.92 -32.19 -10.96
N LEU A 74 -19.51 -32.53 -9.80
CA LEU A 74 -19.04 -32.08 -8.48
C LEU A 74 -18.56 -33.20 -7.53
N ASN A 75 -18.87 -34.46 -7.84
CA ASN A 75 -18.56 -35.60 -6.96
C ASN A 75 -17.06 -35.87 -6.76
N ASP A 76 -16.21 -35.41 -7.69
CA ASP A 76 -14.76 -35.60 -7.68
C ASP A 76 -13.98 -34.34 -7.26
N ILE A 77 -14.64 -33.43 -6.53
CA ILE A 77 -14.02 -32.21 -5.99
C ILE A 77 -13.45 -32.47 -4.59
N LYS A 78 -12.25 -31.93 -4.35
CA LYS A 78 -11.62 -31.84 -3.04
C LYS A 78 -11.23 -30.38 -2.76
N PHE A 79 -11.37 -29.93 -1.52
CA PHE A 79 -10.79 -28.67 -1.05
C PHE A 79 -9.49 -28.91 -0.30
N SER A 80 -8.51 -28.04 -0.55
CA SER A 80 -7.28 -27.90 0.21
C SER A 80 -7.24 -26.51 0.82
N PHE A 81 -7.19 -26.41 2.15
CA PHE A 81 -7.17 -25.12 2.84
C PHE A 81 -5.77 -24.75 3.31
N ASP A 82 -5.33 -23.55 2.92
CA ASP A 82 -4.17 -22.89 3.52
C ASP A 82 -4.66 -21.76 4.43
N PHE A 83 -3.96 -21.57 5.55
CA PHE A 83 -4.33 -20.58 6.55
C PHE A 83 -3.23 -19.53 6.73
N LEU A 84 -3.62 -18.26 6.71
CA LEU A 84 -2.74 -17.14 7.00
C LEU A 84 -2.59 -16.99 8.51
N PRO A 85 -1.35 -16.99 9.03
CA PRO A 85 -1.13 -16.82 10.45
C PRO A 85 -1.64 -15.46 10.91
N ASN A 86 -2.19 -15.44 12.12
CA ASN A 86 -2.58 -14.21 12.80
C ASN A 86 -1.52 -13.88 13.84
N THR A 87 -0.83 -12.75 13.69
CA THR A 87 0.30 -12.36 14.55
C THR A 87 -0.02 -11.08 15.31
N PRO A 88 -0.16 -11.11 16.64
CA PRO A 88 -0.45 -9.91 17.42
C PRO A 88 0.65 -8.86 17.26
N ALA A 89 0.32 -7.57 17.47
CA ALA A 89 1.34 -6.55 17.56
C ALA A 89 2.31 -6.91 18.69
N ASN A 90 3.60 -6.87 18.39
CA ASN A 90 4.68 -7.11 19.34
C ASN A 90 5.54 -5.86 19.58
N SER A 91 5.19 -4.75 18.93
CA SER A 91 5.89 -3.47 18.98
C SER A 91 4.99 -2.32 18.51
N THR A 92 5.53 -1.09 18.50
CA THR A 92 4.84 0.11 17.99
C THR A 92 4.62 0.10 16.47
N TYR A 93 5.23 -0.83 15.74
CA TYR A 93 5.09 -0.95 14.29
C TYR A 93 4.64 -2.35 13.95
N ASN A 94 3.40 -2.50 13.49
CA ASN A 94 2.87 -3.78 13.04
C ASN A 94 2.76 -3.82 11.51
N LEU A 95 3.64 -4.59 10.87
CA LEU A 95 3.59 -4.79 9.42
C LEU A 95 2.64 -5.92 9.02
N GLU A 96 2.00 -6.62 9.97
CA GLU A 96 1.16 -7.80 9.69
C GLU A 96 0.09 -7.49 8.64
N TYR A 97 -0.69 -6.42 8.80
CA TYR A 97 -1.75 -6.09 7.86
C TYR A 97 -1.20 -5.90 6.43
N PHE A 98 -0.06 -5.23 6.32
CA PHE A 98 0.64 -5.04 5.04
C PHE A 98 1.11 -6.37 4.47
N GLU A 99 1.80 -7.20 5.27
CA GLU A 99 2.36 -8.48 4.86
C GLU A 99 1.26 -9.46 4.42
N ASN A 100 0.16 -9.55 5.17
CA ASN A 100 -1.00 -10.35 4.84
C ASN A 100 -1.66 -9.88 3.55
N THR A 101 -1.89 -8.58 3.39
CA THR A 101 -2.46 -8.03 2.14
C THR A 101 -1.53 -8.28 0.95
N TYR A 102 -0.22 -8.09 1.13
CA TYR A 102 0.79 -8.38 0.11
C TYR A 102 0.79 -9.84 -0.31
N PHE A 103 0.80 -10.76 0.66
CA PHE A 103 0.73 -12.20 0.40
C PHE A 103 -0.54 -12.57 -0.37
N ILE A 104 -1.69 -12.06 0.06
CA ILE A 104 -2.98 -12.28 -0.60
C ILE A 104 -2.93 -11.87 -2.08
N VAL A 105 -2.49 -10.63 -2.34
CA VAL A 105 -2.49 -10.07 -3.69
C VAL A 105 -1.53 -10.80 -4.61
N GLU A 106 -0.30 -11.09 -4.15
CA GLU A 106 0.69 -11.77 -4.98
C GLU A 106 0.28 -13.21 -5.30
N ASN A 107 -0.25 -13.96 -4.33
CA ASN A 107 -0.67 -15.34 -4.57
C ASN A 107 -1.92 -15.45 -5.46
N PHE A 108 -2.80 -14.44 -5.46
CA PHE A 108 -3.91 -14.39 -6.42
C PHE A 108 -3.43 -14.07 -7.83
N LYS A 109 -2.48 -13.13 -7.99
CA LYS A 109 -1.89 -12.85 -9.32
C LYS A 109 -1.18 -14.06 -9.92
N SER A 110 -0.53 -14.88 -9.09
CA SER A 110 0.14 -16.10 -9.53
C SER A 110 -0.79 -17.30 -9.71
N ALA A 111 -2.09 -17.14 -9.46
CA ALA A 111 -3.08 -18.22 -9.50
C ALA A 111 -2.72 -19.40 -8.57
N THR A 112 -2.08 -19.13 -7.41
CA THR A 112 -1.75 -20.15 -6.41
C THR A 112 -3.01 -20.71 -5.76
N TYR A 113 -4.00 -19.83 -5.55
CA TYR A 113 -5.29 -20.13 -4.93
C TYR A 113 -6.43 -19.86 -5.91
N ASP A 114 -7.47 -20.68 -5.84
CA ASP A 114 -8.68 -20.56 -6.65
C ASP A 114 -9.72 -19.68 -5.98
N LEU A 115 -9.85 -19.85 -4.66
CA LEU A 115 -10.80 -19.15 -3.80
C LEU A 115 -10.07 -18.54 -2.59
N MET A 116 -10.66 -17.51 -2.00
CA MET A 116 -10.19 -16.98 -0.72
C MET A 116 -11.36 -16.49 0.13
N ILE A 117 -11.28 -16.74 1.43
CA ILE A 117 -12.20 -16.18 2.42
C ILE A 117 -11.48 -15.02 3.09
N ILE A 118 -11.91 -13.79 2.78
CA ILE A 118 -11.28 -12.56 3.28
C ILE A 118 -12.19 -11.75 4.18
N ASP A 119 -11.58 -11.05 5.12
CA ASP A 119 -12.28 -10.06 5.95
C ASP A 119 -12.72 -8.85 5.10
N GLU A 120 -13.85 -8.24 5.48
CA GLU A 120 -14.37 -7.04 4.84
C GLU A 120 -13.38 -5.88 4.80
N ARG A 121 -12.48 -5.79 5.79
CA ARG A 121 -11.43 -4.77 5.88
C ARG A 121 -10.39 -4.91 4.79
N THR A 122 -10.13 -6.14 4.33
CA THR A 122 -9.27 -6.41 3.17
C THR A 122 -10.05 -6.30 1.85
N LEU A 123 -11.32 -6.69 1.84
CA LEU A 123 -12.18 -6.64 0.66
C LEU A 123 -12.31 -5.21 0.11
N PHE A 124 -11.89 -4.98 -1.14
CA PHE A 124 -11.96 -3.66 -1.81
C PHE A 124 -11.26 -2.53 -1.04
N ASN A 125 -10.26 -2.86 -0.20
CA ASN A 125 -9.55 -1.85 0.60
C ASN A 125 -8.71 -0.88 -0.27
N ASP A 126 -8.54 -1.20 -1.55
CA ASP A 126 -7.86 -0.45 -2.60
C ASP A 126 -8.80 0.53 -3.33
N ILE A 127 -10.12 0.37 -3.18
CA ILE A 127 -11.11 1.19 -3.86
C ILE A 127 -11.38 2.47 -3.06
N ALA A 128 -10.94 3.61 -3.59
CA ALA A 128 -11.29 4.93 -3.09
C ALA A 128 -11.31 5.99 -4.19
N PHE A 129 -11.87 7.15 -3.86
CA PHE A 129 -11.79 8.32 -4.73
C PHE A 129 -10.37 8.89 -4.80
N MET A 130 -9.68 8.96 -3.66
CA MET A 130 -8.28 9.39 -3.59
C MET A 130 -7.36 8.19 -3.68
N GLU A 131 -6.60 8.13 -4.77
CA GLU A 131 -5.59 7.09 -4.97
C GLU A 131 -4.36 7.35 -4.08
N THR A 132 -3.71 6.27 -3.67
CA THR A 132 -2.45 6.31 -2.93
C THR A 132 -1.33 5.71 -3.75
N GLY A 133 -0.14 6.32 -3.70
CA GLY A 133 1.05 5.81 -4.38
C GLY A 133 1.51 4.46 -3.83
N TYR A 134 1.19 4.15 -2.57
CA TYR A 134 1.52 2.87 -1.93
C TYR A 134 0.96 1.67 -2.70
N LEU A 135 -0.27 1.77 -3.21
CA LEU A 135 -0.90 0.67 -3.92
C LEU A 135 -0.12 0.30 -5.19
N SER A 136 0.16 1.29 -6.03
CA SER A 136 0.96 1.08 -7.25
C SER A 136 2.39 0.68 -6.95
N TYR A 137 2.99 1.19 -5.87
CA TYR A 137 4.37 0.88 -5.52
C TYR A 137 4.54 -0.57 -5.07
N TYR A 138 3.70 -1.03 -4.13
CA TYR A 138 3.82 -2.37 -3.55
C TYR A 138 3.14 -3.45 -4.40
N PHE A 139 1.96 -3.16 -4.96
CA PHE A 139 1.18 -4.15 -5.68
C PHE A 139 1.24 -3.96 -7.19
N GLY A 140 1.93 -2.96 -7.73
CA GLY A 140 1.98 -2.72 -9.18
C GLY A 140 0.63 -2.40 -9.81
N SER A 141 -0.40 -2.11 -8.99
CA SER A 141 -1.77 -1.83 -9.41
C SER A 141 -2.40 -0.79 -8.48
N HIS A 142 -3.27 0.06 -9.03
CA HIS A 142 -4.05 1.02 -8.25
C HIS A 142 -5.37 0.42 -7.73
N LYS A 143 -5.88 -0.65 -8.35
CA LYS A 143 -7.18 -1.26 -8.06
C LYS A 143 -7.12 -2.78 -8.20
N TYR A 144 -6.19 -3.39 -7.48
CA TYR A 144 -5.90 -4.81 -7.59
C TYR A 144 -7.16 -5.68 -7.39
N SER A 145 -8.09 -5.30 -6.51
CA SER A 145 -9.27 -6.12 -6.22
C SER A 145 -10.11 -6.37 -7.47
N THR A 146 -10.44 -5.31 -8.23
CA THR A 146 -11.22 -5.45 -9.46
C THR A 146 -10.43 -6.07 -10.63
N GLU A 147 -9.10 -6.07 -10.53
CA GLU A 147 -8.22 -6.68 -11.53
C GLU A 147 -8.11 -8.19 -11.33
N ILE A 148 -8.00 -8.64 -10.07
CA ILE A 148 -7.75 -10.05 -9.67
C ILE A 148 -9.02 -10.82 -9.30
N TYR A 149 -10.07 -10.18 -8.79
CA TYR A 149 -11.32 -10.85 -8.43
C TYR A 149 -12.23 -11.05 -9.65
N LEU A 150 -12.89 -12.20 -9.71
CA LEU A 150 -13.87 -12.49 -10.75
C LEU A 150 -15.15 -11.69 -10.52
N ASN A 151 -15.65 -11.00 -11.55
CA ASN A 151 -16.96 -10.37 -11.52
C ASN A 151 -18.06 -11.45 -11.63
N LEU A 152 -18.87 -11.57 -10.58
CA LEU A 152 -19.88 -12.59 -10.37
C LEU A 152 -21.27 -12.19 -10.89
N SER A 153 -21.50 -10.91 -11.24
CA SER A 153 -22.81 -10.37 -11.64
C SER A 153 -23.49 -11.16 -12.76
N LYS A 154 -22.70 -11.78 -13.64
CA LYS A 154 -23.20 -12.55 -14.79
C LYS A 154 -23.61 -13.98 -14.43
N TYR A 155 -23.07 -14.51 -13.34
CA TYR A 155 -23.22 -15.91 -12.98
C TYR A 155 -24.23 -16.09 -11.84
N ILE A 156 -24.31 -15.12 -10.93
CA ILE A 156 -25.12 -15.22 -9.71
C ILE A 156 -26.27 -14.22 -9.81
N LYS A 157 -27.49 -14.76 -9.73
CA LYS A 157 -28.71 -13.95 -9.75
C LYS A 157 -28.99 -13.40 -8.36
N SER A 158 -29.58 -12.20 -8.31
CA SER A 158 -29.93 -11.53 -7.05
C SER A 158 -30.87 -12.34 -6.17
N GLU A 159 -31.73 -13.19 -6.76
CA GLU A 159 -32.67 -14.02 -5.99
C GLU A 159 -31.95 -15.04 -5.10
N ALA A 160 -30.80 -15.56 -5.55
CA ALA A 160 -30.02 -16.53 -4.79
C ALA A 160 -29.39 -15.92 -3.53
N LEU A 161 -29.36 -14.59 -3.42
CA LEU A 161 -28.75 -13.87 -2.31
C LEU A 161 -29.76 -13.26 -1.34
N GLN A 162 -31.07 -13.44 -1.58
CA GLN A 162 -32.13 -12.73 -0.84
C GLN A 162 -32.20 -13.06 0.65
N PHE A 163 -31.60 -14.18 1.08
CA PHE A 163 -31.59 -14.58 2.47
C PHE A 163 -30.46 -13.93 3.29
N HIS A 164 -29.50 -13.27 2.64
CA HIS A 164 -28.44 -12.54 3.34
C HIS A 164 -28.89 -11.12 3.71
N ASP A 165 -28.27 -10.56 4.74
CA ASP A 165 -28.43 -9.14 5.08
C ASP A 165 -28.05 -8.23 3.91
N LYS A 166 -28.90 -7.24 3.62
CA LYS A 166 -28.75 -6.37 2.45
C LYS A 166 -27.47 -5.54 2.46
N LYS A 167 -27.02 -5.08 3.63
CA LYS A 167 -25.77 -4.31 3.76
C LYS A 167 -24.58 -5.20 3.41
N ILE A 168 -24.56 -6.43 3.94
CA ILE A 168 -23.50 -7.41 3.65
C ILE A 168 -23.43 -7.70 2.14
N ILE A 169 -24.58 -7.87 1.46
CA ILE A 169 -24.60 -8.06 0.00
C ILE A 169 -24.00 -6.85 -0.74
N GLU A 170 -24.33 -5.61 -0.33
CA GLU A 170 -23.82 -4.42 -1.02
C GLU A 170 -22.33 -4.20 -0.78
N ASP A 171 -21.81 -4.57 0.38
CA ASP A 171 -20.37 -4.51 0.66
C ASP A 171 -19.56 -5.50 -0.18
N GLY A 172 -20.21 -6.53 -0.74
CA GLY A 172 -19.67 -7.46 -1.74
C GLY A 172 -19.62 -6.90 -3.18
N LYS A 173 -20.02 -5.64 -3.40
CA LYS A 173 -20.10 -5.02 -4.74
C LYS A 173 -19.15 -3.83 -4.94
N VAL A 174 -18.74 -3.64 -6.19
CA VAL A 174 -18.04 -2.43 -6.66
C VAL A 174 -18.78 -1.90 -7.89
N ASP A 175 -19.17 -0.62 -7.85
CA ASP A 175 -19.92 0.03 -8.94
C ASP A 175 -21.21 -0.71 -9.37
N GLY A 176 -21.85 -1.42 -8.42
CA GLY A 176 -23.05 -2.22 -8.63
C GLY A 176 -22.81 -3.64 -9.14
N ASP A 177 -21.56 -3.99 -9.46
CA ASP A 177 -21.17 -5.33 -9.84
C ASP A 177 -20.74 -6.16 -8.63
N LEU A 178 -21.19 -7.42 -8.57
CA LEU A 178 -20.87 -8.37 -7.51
C LEU A 178 -19.50 -9.00 -7.74
N TYR A 179 -18.64 -8.99 -6.74
CA TYR A 179 -17.29 -9.59 -6.79
C TYR A 179 -17.02 -10.56 -5.63
N ALA A 180 -17.80 -10.49 -4.56
CA ALA A 180 -17.60 -11.29 -3.37
C ALA A 180 -18.94 -11.80 -2.83
N LEU A 181 -18.95 -13.02 -2.29
CA LEU A 181 -20.15 -13.62 -1.69
C LEU A 181 -20.07 -13.60 -0.16
N PRO A 182 -21.15 -13.23 0.55
CA PRO A 182 -21.18 -13.31 2.01
C PRO A 182 -20.89 -14.73 2.50
N TYR A 183 -19.96 -14.88 3.46
CA TYR A 183 -19.51 -16.18 3.94
C TYR A 183 -19.86 -16.43 5.40
N GLU A 184 -19.52 -15.49 6.28
CA GLU A 184 -19.85 -15.47 7.70
C GLU A 184 -19.83 -14.02 8.21
N MET A 185 -20.55 -13.75 9.29
CA MET A 185 -20.44 -12.50 10.03
C MET A 185 -20.07 -12.80 11.47
N ASP A 186 -19.62 -11.78 12.21
CA ASP A 186 -19.34 -11.89 13.63
C ASP A 186 -19.29 -10.47 14.26
N PHE A 187 -19.25 -10.39 15.59
CA PHE A 187 -19.27 -9.12 16.34
C PHE A 187 -18.72 -9.29 17.76
N ASP A 188 -18.29 -8.19 18.37
CA ASP A 188 -17.69 -8.21 19.71
C ASP A 188 -18.76 -8.30 20.81
N VAL A 189 -18.46 -9.09 21.84
CA VAL A 189 -19.26 -9.29 23.05
C VAL A 189 -18.37 -9.28 24.30
N LEU A 190 -18.98 -9.11 25.47
CA LEU A 190 -18.35 -9.27 26.77
C LEU A 190 -18.86 -10.54 27.44
N TYR A 191 -17.98 -11.52 27.62
CA TYR A 191 -18.23 -12.74 28.39
C TYR A 191 -18.06 -12.47 29.88
N TYR A 192 -18.91 -13.08 30.71
CA TYR A 192 -18.94 -12.86 32.16
C TYR A 192 -19.50 -14.06 32.94
N TYR A 193 -19.14 -14.16 34.22
CA TYR A 193 -19.67 -15.19 35.11
C TYR A 193 -21.05 -14.81 35.68
N ASN A 194 -22.06 -15.65 35.44
CA ASN A 194 -23.45 -15.49 35.87
C ASN A 194 -23.65 -15.56 37.38
N ASN A 195 -22.71 -16.13 38.11
CA ASN A 195 -22.81 -16.28 39.56
C ASN A 195 -22.43 -14.99 40.31
N ASP A 196 -21.86 -13.99 39.63
CA ASP A 196 -21.51 -12.71 40.22
C ASP A 196 -22.69 -11.72 40.16
N ARG A 197 -23.21 -11.35 41.33
CA ARG A 197 -24.36 -10.45 41.45
C ARG A 197 -24.08 -9.05 40.91
N LYS A 198 -22.88 -8.51 41.11
CA LYS A 198 -22.51 -7.16 40.64
C LYS A 198 -22.38 -7.16 39.13
N THR A 199 -21.70 -8.16 38.57
CA THR A 199 -21.54 -8.31 37.13
C THR A 199 -22.91 -8.41 36.45
N ASN A 200 -23.83 -9.21 37.00
CA ASN A 200 -25.21 -9.27 36.51
C ASN A 200 -25.95 -7.91 36.55
N GLN A 201 -25.71 -7.10 37.58
CA GLN A 201 -26.28 -5.75 37.66
C GLN A 201 -25.70 -4.85 36.55
N LEU A 202 -24.37 -4.84 36.38
CA LEU A 202 -23.71 -4.08 35.31
C LEU A 202 -24.22 -4.51 33.93
N VAL A 203 -24.35 -5.82 33.70
CA VAL A 203 -24.90 -6.39 32.45
C VAL A 203 -26.32 -5.87 32.19
N SER A 204 -27.16 -5.80 33.22
CA SER A 204 -28.53 -5.27 33.06
C SER A 204 -28.58 -3.78 32.70
N ASP A 205 -27.51 -3.05 33.03
CA ASP A 205 -27.37 -1.62 32.77
C ASP A 205 -26.58 -1.30 31.47
N MET A 206 -25.99 -2.31 30.79
CA MET A 206 -25.12 -2.14 29.61
C MET A 206 -25.72 -1.28 28.51
N LYS A 207 -27.04 -1.35 28.31
CA LYS A 207 -27.73 -0.54 27.30
C LYS A 207 -27.61 0.97 27.54
N SER A 208 -27.53 1.38 28.82
CA SER A 208 -27.39 2.78 29.22
C SER A 208 -25.95 3.18 29.51
N LEU A 209 -25.12 2.25 29.98
CA LEU A 209 -23.74 2.50 30.34
C LEU A 209 -22.91 2.85 29.11
N ASN A 210 -21.97 3.79 29.28
CA ASN A 210 -20.81 3.92 28.42
C ASN A 210 -19.57 3.21 29.01
N TRP A 211 -18.48 3.16 28.26
CA TRP A 211 -17.23 2.53 28.69
C TRP A 211 -16.61 3.16 29.96
N GLU A 212 -16.62 4.48 30.13
CA GLU A 212 -16.08 5.14 31.34
C GLU A 212 -16.93 4.81 32.58
N GLU A 213 -18.25 4.80 32.42
CA GLU A 213 -19.19 4.42 33.49
C GLU A 213 -19.03 2.95 33.89
N LEU A 214 -18.81 2.06 32.91
CA LEU A 214 -18.54 0.65 33.17
C LEU A 214 -17.25 0.47 33.97
N VAL A 215 -16.14 1.05 33.51
CA VAL A 215 -14.84 0.95 34.20
C VAL A 215 -14.89 1.58 35.59
N SER A 216 -15.50 2.76 35.73
CA SER A 216 -15.68 3.41 37.03
C SER A 216 -16.47 2.53 38.01
N SER A 217 -17.56 1.91 37.53
CA SER A 217 -18.39 1.03 38.37
C SER A 217 -17.66 -0.24 38.83
N LEU A 218 -16.67 -0.71 38.06
CA LEU A 218 -15.80 -1.82 38.47
C LEU A 218 -14.81 -1.40 39.57
N GLN A 219 -14.37 -0.14 39.56
CA GLN A 219 -13.39 0.42 40.50
C GLN A 219 -13.98 0.96 41.82
N GLU A 220 -15.27 1.31 41.89
CA GLU A 220 -15.90 2.00 43.05
C GLU A 220 -15.88 1.22 44.39
N GLU A 221 -15.44 -0.04 44.43
CA GLU A 221 -15.53 -0.90 45.61
C GLU A 221 -14.26 -0.99 46.46
N THR A 222 -14.44 -1.46 47.70
CA THR A 222 -13.33 -1.76 48.62
C THR A 222 -12.37 -2.81 48.08
N GLU A 223 -12.83 -3.67 47.16
CA GLU A 223 -12.02 -4.57 46.35
C GLU A 223 -12.40 -4.34 44.88
N PRO A 224 -11.54 -3.69 44.07
CA PRO A 224 -11.86 -3.37 42.68
C PRO A 224 -11.99 -4.65 41.86
N TYR A 225 -12.96 -4.64 40.94
CA TYR A 225 -13.16 -5.72 40.00
C TYR A 225 -12.16 -5.55 38.84
N PRO A 226 -11.20 -6.48 38.64
CA PRO A 226 -10.19 -6.33 37.61
C PRO A 226 -10.83 -6.43 36.22
N LEU A 227 -10.31 -5.67 35.26
CA LEU A 227 -10.68 -5.75 33.86
C LEU A 227 -9.42 -5.84 33.00
N LYS A 228 -9.28 -6.92 32.26
CA LYS A 228 -8.25 -7.10 31.25
C LYS A 228 -8.90 -7.27 29.89
N MET A 229 -8.37 -6.57 28.89
CA MET A 229 -8.83 -6.65 27.51
C MET A 229 -7.61 -6.75 26.59
N SER A 230 -7.76 -7.45 25.48
CA SER A 230 -6.76 -7.48 24.42
C SER A 230 -7.14 -6.49 23.34
N ILE A 231 -6.19 -5.62 22.98
CA ILE A 231 -6.21 -4.75 21.79
C ILE A 231 -4.86 -4.85 21.06
N ALA A 232 -4.27 -6.05 21.09
CA ALA A 232 -2.99 -6.33 20.46
C ALA A 232 -3.07 -6.38 18.95
N PHE A 233 -4.19 -6.82 18.38
CA PHE A 233 -4.40 -6.76 16.93
C PHE A 233 -4.83 -5.35 16.52
N ASP A 234 -4.38 -4.92 15.35
CA ASP A 234 -4.71 -3.59 14.80
C ASP A 234 -6.21 -3.43 14.59
N ASP A 235 -6.87 -4.52 14.17
CA ASP A 235 -8.32 -4.55 14.02
C ASP A 235 -9.04 -4.34 15.35
N ASP A 236 -8.56 -4.97 16.42
CA ASP A 236 -9.14 -4.89 17.76
C ASP A 236 -8.96 -3.51 18.38
N LEU A 237 -7.78 -2.91 18.22
CA LEU A 237 -7.48 -1.54 18.66
C LEU A 237 -8.38 -0.53 17.96
N LEU A 238 -8.48 -0.60 16.63
CA LEU A 238 -9.31 0.31 15.86
C LEU A 238 -10.81 0.11 16.16
N ASN A 239 -11.26 -1.13 16.30
CA ASN A 239 -12.63 -1.46 16.71
C ASN A 239 -12.97 -0.82 18.06
N PHE A 240 -12.13 -1.05 19.06
CA PHE A 240 -12.38 -0.56 20.42
C PHE A 240 -12.39 0.97 20.46
N PHE A 241 -11.47 1.64 19.76
CA PHE A 241 -11.46 3.09 19.69
C PHE A 241 -12.71 3.67 19.00
N MET A 242 -13.18 3.03 17.91
CA MET A 242 -14.42 3.45 17.24
C MET A 242 -15.67 3.17 18.09
N GLU A 243 -15.69 2.06 18.84
CA GLU A 243 -16.75 1.71 19.77
C GLU A 243 -16.84 2.71 20.93
N TYR A 244 -15.70 3.00 21.55
CA TYR A 244 -15.54 4.04 22.58
C TYR A 244 -16.02 5.40 22.06
N THR A 245 -15.55 5.84 20.89
CA THR A 245 -15.95 7.13 20.34
C THR A 245 -17.45 7.18 20.04
N SER A 246 -18.02 6.07 19.55
CA SER A 246 -19.45 5.96 19.25
C SER A 246 -20.35 6.01 20.49
N ASN A 247 -19.81 5.78 21.69
CA ASN A 247 -20.56 5.97 22.92
C ASN A 247 -20.89 7.46 23.15
N TYR A 248 -20.11 8.39 22.59
CA TYR A 248 -20.27 9.83 22.83
C TYR A 248 -20.69 10.62 21.59
N TYR A 249 -20.38 10.12 20.40
CA TYR A 249 -20.59 10.82 19.13
C TYR A 249 -21.29 9.93 18.09
N TYR A 250 -22.08 10.54 17.20
CA TYR A 250 -22.68 9.82 16.08
C TYR A 250 -21.69 9.75 14.90
N LEU A 251 -21.11 8.58 14.64
CA LEU A 251 -20.09 8.38 13.60
C LEU A 251 -20.65 8.11 12.20
N LYS A 252 -21.82 8.65 11.87
CA LYS A 252 -22.44 8.49 10.54
C LYS A 252 -22.83 9.83 9.95
N LYS A 253 -22.52 10.00 8.67
CA LYS A 253 -22.84 11.19 7.88
C LYS A 253 -24.34 11.55 7.87
N GLU A 254 -25.20 10.54 7.98
CA GLU A 254 -26.66 10.71 8.02
C GLU A 254 -27.13 11.50 9.25
N TYR A 255 -26.41 11.37 10.37
CA TYR A 255 -26.72 12.04 11.63
C TYR A 255 -25.91 13.34 11.80
N ASP A 256 -24.65 13.34 11.40
CA ASP A 256 -23.80 14.53 11.42
C ASP A 256 -22.89 14.59 10.18
N SER A 257 -23.06 15.63 9.36
CA SER A 257 -22.21 15.87 8.18
C SER A 257 -20.74 16.14 8.49
N ASN A 258 -20.42 16.54 9.73
CA ASN A 258 -19.07 16.78 10.22
C ASN A 258 -18.61 15.72 11.23
N TYR A 259 -19.27 14.55 11.30
CA TYR A 259 -18.97 13.52 12.29
C TYR A 259 -17.48 13.20 12.41
N PHE A 260 -16.77 13.11 11.27
CA PHE A 260 -15.35 12.76 11.25
C PHE A 260 -14.43 13.87 11.80
N LYS A 261 -14.92 15.13 11.89
CA LYS A 261 -14.11 16.24 12.41
C LYS A 261 -13.76 16.12 13.87
N ILE A 262 -14.51 15.33 14.64
CA ILE A 262 -14.25 15.09 16.06
C ILE A 262 -12.84 14.53 16.29
N PHE A 263 -12.27 13.83 15.30
CA PHE A 263 -10.96 13.21 15.37
C PHE A 263 -9.79 14.18 15.14
N TYR A 264 -10.06 15.42 14.70
CA TYR A 264 -8.99 16.37 14.40
C TYR A 264 -9.29 17.86 14.63
N ASN A 265 -10.46 18.20 15.17
CA ASN A 265 -10.80 19.56 15.61
C ASN A 265 -10.35 19.81 17.06
N ASP A 266 -10.81 20.90 17.65
CA ASP A 266 -10.48 21.27 19.04
C ASP A 266 -10.96 20.24 20.10
N THR A 267 -11.83 19.28 19.75
CA THR A 267 -12.26 18.20 20.66
C THR A 267 -11.40 16.94 20.57
N ALA A 268 -10.54 16.84 19.56
CA ALA A 268 -9.78 15.62 19.26
C ALA A 268 -8.79 15.23 20.36
N GLU A 269 -8.04 16.21 20.87
CA GLU A 269 -7.10 15.99 21.98
C GLU A 269 -7.84 15.52 23.23
N GLY A 270 -9.01 16.11 23.53
CA GLY A 270 -9.86 15.67 24.63
C GLY A 270 -10.36 14.23 24.46
N LEU A 271 -10.82 13.87 23.26
CA LEU A 271 -11.27 12.51 22.94
C LEU A 271 -10.15 11.47 23.13
N LEU A 272 -8.97 11.73 22.57
CA LEU A 272 -7.82 10.81 22.64
C LEU A 272 -7.29 10.71 24.06
N ASN A 273 -7.20 11.81 24.80
CA ASN A 273 -6.78 11.79 26.20
C ASN A 273 -7.80 11.04 27.09
N SER A 274 -9.10 11.20 26.84
CA SER A 274 -10.12 10.43 27.57
C SER A 274 -10.04 8.93 27.25
N PHE A 275 -9.77 8.56 25.99
CA PHE A 275 -9.55 7.16 25.62
C PHE A 275 -8.28 6.58 26.27
N PHE A 276 -7.18 7.33 26.28
CA PHE A 276 -5.96 6.96 27.00
C PHE A 276 -6.21 6.77 28.50
N ASN A 277 -6.92 7.70 29.14
CA ASN A 277 -7.26 7.60 30.56
C ASN A 277 -8.15 6.39 30.85
N LEU A 278 -9.13 6.09 30.00
CA LEU A 278 -9.93 4.88 30.12
C LEU A 278 -9.05 3.63 30.15
N ILE A 279 -8.06 3.56 29.25
CA ILE A 279 -7.12 2.43 29.20
C ILE A 279 -6.30 2.36 30.48
N MET A 280 -5.68 3.46 30.89
CA MET A 280 -4.90 3.55 32.14
C MET A 280 -5.72 3.10 33.36
N ASP A 281 -6.99 3.48 33.41
CA ASP A 281 -7.89 3.17 34.51
C ASP A 281 -8.11 1.64 34.64
N TYR A 282 -8.35 0.93 33.53
CA TYR A 282 -8.58 -0.52 33.62
C TYR A 282 -7.30 -1.36 33.66
N THR A 283 -6.15 -0.82 33.23
CA THR A 283 -4.87 -1.56 33.21
C THR A 283 -3.95 -1.29 34.40
N GLU A 284 -4.44 -0.64 35.47
CA GLU A 284 -3.63 -0.31 36.64
C GLU A 284 -2.35 0.47 36.29
N ASP A 285 -2.48 1.48 35.42
CA ASP A 285 -1.40 2.33 34.91
C ASP A 285 -0.40 1.65 33.93
N ASP A 286 -0.73 0.48 33.37
CA ASP A 286 0.11 -0.22 32.37
C ASP A 286 -0.61 -0.37 31.01
N VAL A 287 -0.51 0.64 30.14
CA VAL A 287 -1.11 0.59 28.79
C VAL A 287 -0.52 -0.53 27.94
N GLU A 288 0.76 -0.88 28.14
CA GLU A 288 1.43 -1.90 27.33
C GLU A 288 0.83 -3.29 27.56
N ASP A 289 0.35 -3.57 28.79
CA ASP A 289 -0.32 -4.85 29.13
C ASP A 289 -1.46 -5.14 28.15
N THR A 290 -2.35 -4.18 27.88
CA THR A 290 -3.50 -4.38 26.97
C THR A 290 -3.11 -4.31 25.48
N LEU A 291 -2.10 -3.50 25.14
CA LEU A 291 -1.66 -3.27 23.76
C LEU A 291 -0.86 -4.43 23.18
N PHE A 292 -0.34 -5.33 24.01
CA PHE A 292 0.48 -6.46 23.56
C PHE A 292 0.00 -7.82 24.09
N SER A 293 -0.95 -7.85 25.04
CA SER A 293 -1.59 -9.12 25.45
C SER A 293 -2.49 -9.66 24.35
N THR A 294 -2.36 -10.95 24.08
CA THR A 294 -3.16 -11.70 23.11
C THR A 294 -4.55 -12.04 23.64
N GLN A 295 -5.48 -12.38 22.75
CA GLN A 295 -6.82 -12.85 23.12
C GLN A 295 -6.75 -14.14 23.97
N ASP A 296 -5.83 -15.05 23.64
CA ASP A 296 -5.59 -16.28 24.39
C ASP A 296 -5.16 -16.00 25.85
N GLU A 297 -4.23 -15.05 26.06
CA GLU A 297 -3.76 -14.67 27.40
C GLU A 297 -4.89 -14.07 28.24
N VAL A 298 -5.69 -13.17 27.66
CA VAL A 298 -6.83 -12.55 28.36
C VAL A 298 -7.92 -13.58 28.67
N LEU A 299 -8.17 -14.55 27.78
CA LEU A 299 -9.09 -15.65 28.05
C LEU A 299 -8.59 -16.52 29.22
N LEU A 300 -7.30 -16.79 29.32
CA LEU A 300 -6.72 -17.52 30.45
C LEU A 300 -6.88 -16.74 31.77
N HIS A 301 -6.66 -15.42 31.75
CA HIS A 301 -6.96 -14.56 32.90
C HIS A 301 -8.44 -14.64 33.29
N PHE A 302 -9.36 -14.67 32.33
CA PHE A 302 -10.79 -14.79 32.58
C PHE A 302 -11.15 -16.15 33.19
N ILE A 303 -10.61 -17.25 32.66
CA ILE A 303 -10.79 -18.61 33.21
C ILE A 303 -10.31 -18.69 34.66
N ASN A 304 -9.23 -17.99 35.00
CA ASN A 304 -8.66 -17.98 36.35
C ASN A 304 -9.39 -17.02 37.32
N GLY A 305 -10.38 -16.26 36.85
CA GLY A 305 -11.10 -15.26 37.65
C GLY A 305 -10.28 -13.99 37.92
N GLU A 306 -9.26 -13.72 37.09
CA GLU A 306 -8.37 -12.56 37.19
C GLU A 306 -8.87 -11.35 36.38
N THR A 307 -9.94 -11.51 35.60
CA THR A 307 -10.70 -10.41 34.98
C THR A 307 -12.20 -10.70 35.06
N THR A 308 -12.98 -9.63 35.22
CA THR A 308 -14.44 -9.68 35.36
C THR A 308 -15.13 -9.99 34.06
N PHE A 309 -14.65 -9.35 32.98
CA PHE A 309 -15.15 -9.52 31.63
C PHE A 309 -14.02 -10.02 30.73
N PHE A 310 -14.38 -10.86 29.77
CA PHE A 310 -13.55 -11.17 28.62
C PHE A 310 -14.20 -10.57 27.38
N ARG A 311 -13.54 -9.59 26.75
CA ARG A 311 -13.96 -9.04 25.47
C ARG A 311 -13.47 -9.97 24.36
N GLY A 312 -14.40 -10.58 23.63
CA GLY A 312 -14.08 -11.49 22.54
C GLY A 312 -15.19 -11.50 21.49
N LYS A 313 -15.03 -12.33 20.47
CA LYS A 313 -16.01 -12.43 19.37
C LYS A 313 -17.19 -13.32 19.76
N ALA A 314 -18.36 -13.08 19.20
CA ALA A 314 -19.55 -13.88 19.46
C ALA A 314 -19.39 -15.33 18.97
N SER A 315 -18.60 -15.56 17.90
CA SER A 315 -18.23 -16.91 17.44
C SER A 315 -17.45 -17.73 18.47
N TYR A 316 -16.86 -17.11 19.49
CA TYR A 316 -16.11 -17.81 20.54
C TYR A 316 -17.02 -18.53 21.55
N ALA A 317 -18.34 -18.44 21.39
CA ALA A 317 -19.32 -18.97 22.32
C ALA A 317 -19.09 -20.45 22.67
N ASP A 318 -18.68 -21.31 21.73
CA ASP A 318 -18.40 -22.72 22.06
C ASP A 318 -17.19 -22.90 22.97
N ILE A 319 -16.11 -22.19 22.67
CA ILE A 319 -14.87 -22.25 23.46
C ILE A 319 -15.16 -21.77 24.88
N VAL A 320 -15.91 -20.68 25.01
CA VAL A 320 -16.29 -20.11 26.30
C VAL A 320 -17.36 -20.94 27.02
N SER A 321 -18.27 -21.61 26.30
CA SER A 321 -19.33 -22.45 26.90
C SER A 321 -18.81 -23.65 27.68
N LYS A 322 -17.55 -24.06 27.44
CA LYS A 322 -16.86 -25.10 28.21
C LYS A 322 -16.52 -24.62 29.63
N ILE A 323 -16.58 -23.30 29.87
CA ILE A 323 -16.41 -22.69 31.19
C ILE A 323 -17.79 -22.64 31.88
N PRO A 324 -17.93 -23.20 33.10
CA PRO A 324 -19.21 -23.25 33.78
C PRO A 324 -19.70 -21.84 34.17
N ASP A 325 -21.01 -21.66 34.10
CA ASP A 325 -21.71 -20.43 34.52
C ASP A 325 -21.26 -19.16 33.77
N VAL A 326 -20.76 -19.28 32.53
CA VAL A 326 -20.44 -18.11 31.70
C VAL A 326 -21.59 -17.78 30.74
N SER A 327 -21.83 -16.49 30.54
CA SER A 327 -22.70 -15.96 29.48
C SER A 327 -22.07 -14.73 28.85
N SER A 328 -22.71 -14.14 27.86
CA SER A 328 -22.22 -12.95 27.18
C SER A 328 -23.25 -11.84 27.13
N THR A 329 -22.78 -10.60 27.05
CA THR A 329 -23.58 -9.39 26.79
C THR A 329 -22.98 -8.63 25.63
N LEU A 330 -23.77 -7.77 24.98
CA LEU A 330 -23.20 -6.75 24.10
C LEU A 330 -22.38 -5.73 24.93
N PRO A 331 -21.39 -5.07 24.32
CA PRO A 331 -20.64 -4.00 24.97
C PRO A 331 -21.53 -2.79 25.34
N PRO A 332 -20.97 -1.79 26.07
CA PRO A 332 -21.66 -0.57 26.46
C PRO A 332 -22.46 0.10 25.33
N LYS A 333 -23.66 0.58 25.65
CA LYS A 333 -24.70 1.10 24.73
C LYS A 333 -25.16 0.12 23.66
N TYR A 334 -24.84 -1.17 23.82
CA TYR A 334 -25.05 -2.20 22.82
C TYR A 334 -24.42 -1.84 21.47
N ILE A 335 -23.36 -1.04 21.48
CA ILE A 335 -22.59 -0.68 20.30
C ILE A 335 -21.47 -1.69 20.16
N SER A 336 -21.33 -2.30 18.99
CA SER A 336 -20.28 -3.30 18.74
C SER A 336 -19.83 -3.20 17.29
N ALA A 337 -18.53 -3.42 17.08
CA ALA A 337 -17.99 -3.59 15.74
C ALA A 337 -18.55 -4.87 15.12
N LYS A 338 -19.15 -4.74 13.93
CA LYS A 338 -19.60 -5.87 13.12
C LYS A 338 -18.58 -6.10 12.02
N TYR A 339 -18.16 -7.33 11.84
CA TYR A 339 -17.23 -7.75 10.80
C TYR A 339 -17.85 -8.87 9.99
N ASN A 340 -17.54 -8.89 8.70
CA ASN A 340 -18.06 -9.86 7.75
C ASN A 340 -16.88 -10.46 6.98
N LYS A 341 -16.95 -11.75 6.68
CA LYS A 341 -16.04 -12.39 5.74
C LYS A 341 -16.76 -12.72 4.45
N TYR A 342 -15.99 -12.68 3.37
CA TYR A 342 -16.48 -12.89 2.03
C TYR A 342 -15.64 -13.92 1.29
N LEU A 343 -16.32 -14.74 0.50
CA LEU A 343 -15.69 -15.64 -0.46
C LEU A 343 -15.45 -14.87 -1.77
N VAL A 344 -14.18 -14.73 -2.14
CA VAL A 344 -13.74 -14.14 -3.42
C VAL A 344 -13.10 -15.19 -4.31
N PHE A 345 -13.16 -14.93 -5.61
CA PHE A 345 -12.76 -15.86 -6.65
C PHE A 345 -11.59 -15.30 -7.42
N ASN A 346 -10.58 -16.13 -7.63
CA ASN A 346 -9.46 -15.75 -8.43
C ASN A 346 -9.82 -15.79 -9.92
N LYS A 347 -9.82 -14.63 -10.57
CA LYS A 347 -10.06 -14.51 -12.02
C LYS A 347 -9.00 -15.22 -12.87
N HIS A 348 -7.82 -15.44 -12.30
CA HIS A 348 -6.67 -16.10 -12.91
C HIS A 348 -6.61 -17.61 -12.64
N SER A 349 -7.54 -18.17 -11.85
CA SER A 349 -7.62 -19.63 -11.66
C SER A 349 -7.73 -20.35 -13.01
N GLU A 350 -7.05 -21.49 -13.11
CA GLU A 350 -7.09 -22.37 -14.28
C GLU A 350 -8.33 -23.28 -14.30
N ILE A 351 -9.06 -23.34 -13.17
CA ILE A 351 -10.28 -24.13 -13.04
C ILE A 351 -11.41 -23.47 -13.81
N ASP A 352 -12.31 -24.28 -14.37
CA ASP A 352 -13.48 -23.78 -15.07
C ASP A 352 -14.30 -22.84 -14.17
N LYS A 353 -14.67 -21.68 -14.73
CA LYS A 353 -15.31 -20.62 -13.95
C LYS A 353 -16.72 -21.00 -13.57
N ASP A 354 -17.46 -21.65 -14.45
CA ASP A 354 -18.84 -22.06 -14.14
C ASP A 354 -18.82 -23.10 -13.01
N LEU A 355 -17.85 -24.03 -13.04
CA LEU A 355 -17.60 -24.98 -11.95
C LEU A 355 -17.28 -24.29 -10.62
N LEU A 356 -16.34 -23.34 -10.60
CA LEU A 356 -16.01 -22.58 -9.38
C LEU A 356 -17.21 -21.83 -8.81
N ILE A 357 -18.05 -21.24 -9.68
CA ILE A 357 -19.27 -20.57 -9.24
C ILE A 357 -20.24 -21.54 -8.60
N GLU A 358 -20.47 -22.72 -9.20
CA GLU A 358 -21.38 -23.73 -8.66
C GLU A 358 -20.92 -24.20 -7.27
N ILE A 359 -19.61 -24.47 -7.13
CA ILE A 359 -18.98 -24.81 -5.86
C ILE A 359 -19.26 -23.74 -4.80
N ALA A 360 -18.95 -22.49 -5.14
CA ALA A 360 -19.05 -21.40 -4.19
C ALA A 360 -20.50 -21.09 -3.81
N GLN A 361 -21.45 -21.22 -4.74
CA GLN A 361 -22.88 -21.11 -4.42
C GLN A 361 -23.30 -22.13 -3.36
N GLN A 362 -22.76 -23.35 -3.39
CA GLN A 362 -23.03 -24.34 -2.34
C GLN A 362 -22.34 -23.98 -1.02
N LEU A 363 -21.10 -23.50 -1.06
CA LEU A 363 -20.38 -23.07 0.14
C LEU A 363 -21.06 -21.86 0.82
N THR A 364 -21.62 -20.92 0.07
CA THR A 364 -22.30 -19.75 0.63
C THR A 364 -23.81 -19.91 0.76
N SER A 365 -24.37 -21.07 0.37
CA SER A 365 -25.78 -21.40 0.56
C SER A 365 -26.20 -21.36 2.03
N LYS A 366 -27.52 -21.32 2.29
CA LYS A 366 -28.06 -21.43 3.65
C LYS A 366 -27.58 -22.70 4.34
N ASP A 367 -27.73 -23.85 3.68
CA ASP A 367 -27.28 -25.15 4.20
C ASP A 367 -25.77 -25.15 4.52
N GLY A 368 -24.96 -24.55 3.65
CA GLY A 368 -23.52 -24.43 3.86
C GLY A 368 -23.17 -23.55 5.07
N GLN A 369 -23.88 -22.43 5.24
CA GLN A 369 -23.71 -21.55 6.41
C GLN A 369 -24.21 -22.21 7.69
N LEU A 370 -25.33 -22.92 7.67
CA LEU A 370 -25.84 -23.68 8.81
C LEU A 370 -24.91 -24.83 9.18
N ASN A 371 -24.32 -25.51 8.20
CA ASN A 371 -23.32 -26.55 8.45
C ASN A 371 -22.10 -25.97 9.17
N ARG A 372 -21.57 -24.83 8.71
CA ARG A 372 -20.48 -24.15 9.41
C ARG A 372 -20.88 -23.65 10.80
N ALA A 373 -22.07 -23.08 10.95
CA ALA A 373 -22.55 -22.63 12.25
C ALA A 373 -22.65 -23.77 13.27
N LYS A 374 -23.10 -24.95 12.81
CA LYS A 374 -23.19 -26.15 13.64
C LYS A 374 -21.84 -26.70 14.10
N HIS A 375 -20.82 -26.62 13.25
CA HIS A 375 -19.52 -27.29 13.48
C HIS A 375 -18.41 -26.37 13.96
N PHE A 376 -18.45 -25.10 13.55
CA PHE A 376 -17.43 -24.09 13.85
C PHE A 376 -17.99 -22.88 14.59
N HIS A 377 -19.29 -22.89 14.93
CA HIS A 377 -19.95 -21.79 15.64
C HIS A 377 -19.85 -20.44 14.92
N SER A 378 -19.65 -20.49 13.60
CA SER A 378 -19.73 -19.28 12.77
C SER A 378 -21.16 -18.75 12.77
N ILE A 379 -21.30 -17.43 12.60
CA ILE A 379 -22.61 -16.80 12.56
C ILE A 379 -22.99 -16.58 11.09
N PRO A 380 -24.13 -17.12 10.63
CA PRO A 380 -24.59 -16.91 9.26
C PRO A 380 -24.84 -15.43 8.96
N THR A 381 -24.64 -15.06 7.70
CA THR A 381 -24.87 -13.71 7.16
C THR A 381 -26.35 -13.43 6.86
N PHE A 382 -27.26 -14.13 7.53
CA PHE A 382 -28.70 -14.10 7.24
C PHE A 382 -29.32 -12.72 7.49
N ASP A 383 -30.39 -12.40 6.76
CA ASP A 383 -31.29 -11.32 7.13
C ASP A 383 -32.21 -11.81 8.27
N PHE A 384 -31.76 -11.60 9.51
CA PHE A 384 -32.50 -12.02 10.71
C PHE A 384 -33.87 -11.34 10.84
N THR A 385 -34.16 -10.28 10.08
CA THR A 385 -35.52 -9.71 10.04
C THR A 385 -36.54 -10.67 9.43
N LEU A 386 -36.08 -11.65 8.63
CA LEU A 386 -36.88 -12.69 8.01
C LEU A 386 -37.13 -13.91 8.93
N ARG A 387 -36.72 -13.88 10.21
CA ARG A 387 -36.88 -15.03 11.14
C ARG A 387 -38.30 -15.57 11.28
N ASN A 388 -39.32 -14.76 10.97
CA ASN A 388 -40.73 -15.15 11.03
C ASN A 388 -41.28 -15.66 9.69
N GLU A 389 -40.52 -15.46 8.61
CA GLU A 389 -40.90 -15.79 7.24
C GLU A 389 -40.11 -16.99 6.71
N ASP A 390 -38.93 -17.25 7.26
CA ASP A 390 -37.98 -18.26 6.81
C ASP A 390 -37.72 -19.32 7.90
N GLU A 391 -38.15 -20.57 7.65
CA GLU A 391 -38.10 -21.66 8.63
C GLU A 391 -36.68 -22.03 9.06
N GLU A 392 -35.70 -21.90 8.16
CA GLU A 392 -34.29 -22.24 8.46
C GLU A 392 -33.65 -21.17 9.37
N ILE A 393 -33.91 -19.89 9.09
CA ILE A 393 -33.48 -18.78 9.95
C ILE A 393 -34.16 -18.90 11.32
N GLN A 394 -35.45 -19.25 11.34
CA GLN A 394 -36.18 -19.49 12.57
C GLN A 394 -35.57 -20.62 13.39
N SER A 395 -35.25 -21.75 12.75
CA SER A 395 -34.62 -22.91 13.41
C SER A 395 -33.26 -22.53 14.00
N TYR A 396 -32.42 -21.82 13.23
CA TYR A 396 -31.14 -21.34 13.71
C TYR A 396 -31.28 -20.49 14.98
N CYS A 397 -32.23 -19.54 14.99
CA CYS A 397 -32.48 -18.70 16.16
C CYS A 397 -33.16 -19.41 17.33
N GLN A 398 -33.76 -20.58 17.13
CA GLN A 398 -34.22 -21.42 18.25
C GLN A 398 -33.04 -22.12 18.91
N ASP A 399 -32.08 -22.59 18.12
CA ASP A 399 -30.88 -23.27 18.61
C ASP A 399 -29.84 -22.28 19.19
N HIS A 400 -29.80 -21.04 18.66
CA HIS A 400 -28.85 -19.98 19.02
C HIS A 400 -29.56 -18.69 19.43
N SER A 401 -30.56 -18.81 20.32
CA SER A 401 -31.43 -17.69 20.71
C SER A 401 -30.67 -16.48 21.26
N ASP A 402 -29.61 -16.74 22.03
CA ASP A 402 -28.78 -15.70 22.63
C ASP A 402 -28.05 -14.84 21.58
N ILE A 403 -27.50 -15.48 20.54
CA ILE A 403 -26.82 -14.78 19.44
C ILE A 403 -27.84 -13.96 18.63
N CYS A 404 -28.98 -14.54 18.28
CA CYS A 404 -30.01 -13.81 17.54
C CYS A 404 -30.59 -12.62 18.32
N GLU A 405 -30.79 -12.77 19.62
CA GLU A 405 -31.23 -11.66 20.48
C GLU A 405 -30.20 -10.51 20.48
N LYS A 406 -28.91 -10.84 20.59
CA LYS A 406 -27.83 -9.84 20.52
C LYS A 406 -27.79 -9.15 19.16
N ILE A 407 -27.91 -9.88 18.05
CA ILE A 407 -27.96 -9.28 16.70
C ILE A 407 -29.12 -8.28 16.58
N GLU A 408 -30.29 -8.61 17.13
CA GLU A 408 -31.47 -7.73 17.10
C GLU A 408 -31.32 -6.47 17.96
N LEU A 409 -30.62 -6.57 19.09
CA LEU A 409 -30.41 -5.47 20.03
C LEU A 409 -29.21 -4.59 19.68
N MET A 410 -28.25 -5.11 18.93
CA MET A 410 -26.99 -4.46 18.62
C MET A 410 -27.17 -3.22 17.75
N ASN A 411 -26.38 -2.20 18.07
CA ASN A 411 -26.12 -1.03 17.23
C ASN A 411 -24.81 -1.27 16.46
N PRO A 412 -24.85 -1.83 15.23
CA PRO A 412 -23.65 -2.23 14.53
C PRO A 412 -22.82 -1.04 14.07
N LEU A 413 -21.51 -1.12 14.31
CA LEU A 413 -20.49 -0.27 13.70
C LEU A 413 -19.84 -0.99 12.53
N TYR A 414 -19.89 -0.34 11.37
CA TYR A 414 -19.18 -0.77 10.16
C TYR A 414 -17.95 0.15 10.01
N ILE A 415 -16.77 -0.35 10.39
CA ILE A 415 -15.57 0.48 10.52
C ILE A 415 -15.22 1.18 9.21
N LYS A 416 -15.26 0.46 8.08
CA LYS A 416 -15.04 1.03 6.74
C LYS A 416 -15.95 2.22 6.43
N ASP A 417 -17.21 2.16 6.83
CA ASP A 417 -18.18 3.23 6.57
C ASP A 417 -17.85 4.51 7.35
N ILE A 418 -17.28 4.38 8.56
CA ILE A 418 -16.83 5.53 9.36
C ILE A 418 -15.72 6.29 8.61
N PHE A 419 -14.80 5.57 7.98
CA PHE A 419 -13.67 6.14 7.25
C PHE A 419 -13.99 6.50 5.78
N ASN A 420 -15.16 6.13 5.26
CA ASN A 420 -15.59 6.42 3.90
C ASN A 420 -16.05 7.89 3.73
N THR A 421 -15.09 8.81 3.76
CA THR A 421 -15.32 10.23 3.53
C THR A 421 -15.15 10.57 2.05
N LYS A 422 -15.58 11.76 1.63
CA LYS A 422 -15.46 12.18 0.21
C LYS A 422 -14.01 12.18 -0.29
N SER A 423 -13.07 12.42 0.61
CA SER A 423 -11.66 12.61 0.32
C SER A 423 -10.78 11.57 0.98
N SER A 424 -11.37 10.50 1.53
CA SER A 424 -10.60 9.44 2.17
C SER A 424 -9.68 8.75 1.17
N PRO A 425 -8.44 8.44 1.59
CA PRO A 425 -7.62 7.50 0.86
C PRO A 425 -8.29 6.12 0.84
N SER A 426 -7.69 5.19 0.11
CA SER A 426 -8.06 3.78 0.17
C SER A 426 -8.03 3.28 1.61
N PHE A 427 -8.99 2.44 2.00
CA PHE A 427 -9.07 1.90 3.36
C PHE A 427 -7.81 1.10 3.74
N PHE A 428 -7.11 0.53 2.75
CA PHE A 428 -5.77 -0.02 2.90
C PHE A 428 -4.81 0.93 3.61
N LYS A 429 -4.80 2.22 3.24
CA LYS A 429 -3.93 3.21 3.88
C LYS A 429 -4.40 3.56 5.29
N VAL A 430 -5.71 3.50 5.55
CA VAL A 430 -6.27 3.75 6.89
C VAL A 430 -5.82 2.64 7.84
N GLU A 431 -6.06 1.38 7.49
CA GLU A 431 -5.66 0.22 8.30
C GLU A 431 -4.13 0.11 8.46
N TYR A 432 -3.36 0.52 7.45
CA TYR A 432 -1.91 0.47 7.53
C TYR A 432 -1.31 1.54 8.47
N ILE A 433 -1.99 2.66 8.71
CA ILE A 433 -1.40 3.82 9.41
C ILE A 433 -2.09 4.08 10.75
N VAL A 434 -3.42 4.10 10.77
CA VAL A 434 -4.17 4.57 11.95
C VAL A 434 -3.92 3.71 13.19
N PRO A 435 -3.94 2.36 13.12
CA PRO A 435 -3.68 1.53 14.30
C PRO A 435 -2.29 1.73 14.89
N ASP A 436 -1.24 1.79 14.05
CA ASP A 436 0.15 2.02 14.48
C ASP A 436 0.29 3.39 15.17
N ASP A 437 -0.17 4.47 14.54
CA ASP A 437 -0.08 5.82 15.10
C ASP A 437 -0.97 6.00 16.35
N LEU A 438 -2.11 5.30 16.41
CA LEU A 438 -2.96 5.28 17.61
C LEU A 438 -2.25 4.54 18.76
N ARG A 439 -1.56 3.43 18.47
CA ARG A 439 -0.77 2.68 19.45
C ARG A 439 0.39 3.54 19.98
N ILE A 440 1.10 4.24 19.11
CA ILE A 440 2.15 5.21 19.48
C ILE A 440 1.57 6.32 20.36
N ALA A 441 0.42 6.88 19.98
CA ALA A 441 -0.25 7.93 20.75
C ALA A 441 -0.64 7.44 22.16
N LEU A 442 -1.07 6.19 22.30
CA LEU A 442 -1.40 5.57 23.58
C LEU A 442 -0.15 5.30 24.43
N ILE A 443 0.92 4.75 23.86
CA ILE A 443 2.16 4.43 24.60
C ILE A 443 2.85 5.70 25.13
N TYR A 444 2.91 6.75 24.31
CA TYR A 444 3.61 7.99 24.66
C TYR A 444 2.71 9.07 25.24
N ASN A 445 1.39 8.85 25.28
CA ASN A 445 0.38 9.85 25.60
C ASN A 445 0.59 11.15 24.80
N ASP A 446 0.85 11.00 23.50
CA ASP A 446 1.12 12.10 22.58
C ASP A 446 0.17 12.03 21.37
N THR A 447 -0.75 12.98 21.30
CA THR A 447 -1.77 13.04 20.26
C THR A 447 -1.33 13.82 19.02
N SER A 448 -0.10 14.37 19.03
CA SER A 448 0.36 15.32 18.01
C SER A 448 0.56 14.70 16.63
N GLU A 449 0.82 13.40 16.53
CA GLU A 449 1.01 12.68 15.26
C GLU A 449 -0.32 12.14 14.69
N ILE A 450 -1.17 11.55 15.54
CA ILE A 450 -2.42 10.91 15.11
C ILE A 450 -3.50 11.91 14.66
N ILE A 451 -3.58 13.09 15.29
CA ILE A 451 -4.57 14.14 14.90
C ILE A 451 -4.37 14.60 13.44
N PRO A 452 -3.16 14.97 13.00
CA PRO A 452 -2.87 15.25 11.60
C PRO A 452 -3.22 14.10 10.64
N ILE A 453 -3.07 12.84 11.07
CA ILE A 453 -3.41 11.67 10.24
C ILE A 453 -4.92 11.61 10.01
N PHE A 454 -5.73 11.70 11.06
CA PHE A 454 -7.19 11.80 10.91
C PHE A 454 -7.60 13.00 10.04
N LYS A 455 -6.94 14.14 10.22
CA LYS A 455 -7.18 15.31 9.36
C LYS A 455 -6.89 14.98 7.89
N ASN A 456 -5.77 14.33 7.59
CA ASN A 456 -5.36 13.97 6.23
C ASN A 456 -6.24 12.89 5.59
N ILE A 457 -6.92 12.08 6.40
CA ILE A 457 -7.93 11.13 5.91
C ILE A 457 -9.17 11.88 5.41
N ASN A 458 -9.64 12.91 6.11
CA ASN A 458 -10.89 13.58 5.73
C ASN A 458 -10.69 14.84 4.85
N GLU A 459 -9.58 15.54 5.03
CA GLU A 459 -9.26 16.79 4.37
C GLU A 459 -8.03 16.65 3.49
N VAL A 460 -8.17 17.06 2.23
CA VAL A 460 -7.01 17.22 1.37
C VAL A 460 -6.38 18.58 1.71
N ILE A 461 -5.17 18.60 2.29
CA ILE A 461 -4.42 19.80 2.77
C ILE A 461 -4.32 20.94 1.73
N THR A 462 -4.67 20.67 0.49
CA THR A 462 -4.88 21.61 -0.60
C THR A 462 -5.74 22.85 -0.28
N SER A 463 -6.65 22.79 0.69
CA SER A 463 -7.54 23.91 1.06
C SER A 463 -6.88 24.96 1.96
N ASP A 464 -5.79 24.61 2.66
CA ASP A 464 -5.04 25.52 3.52
C ASP A 464 -3.54 25.42 3.25
N LEU A 465 -3.13 25.91 2.07
CA LEU A 465 -1.72 25.94 1.67
C LEU A 465 -0.87 26.83 2.60
N GLY A 466 -1.45 27.56 3.55
CA GLY A 466 -0.74 28.40 4.51
C GLY A 466 0.36 29.27 3.87
N PHE A 467 1.60 29.08 4.32
CA PHE A 467 2.78 29.75 3.78
C PHE A 467 3.02 29.43 2.29
N PHE A 468 2.73 28.22 1.82
CA PHE A 468 2.83 27.87 0.40
C PHE A 468 1.80 28.63 -0.45
N GLY A 469 0.64 28.96 0.10
CA GLY A 469 -0.32 29.86 -0.53
C GLY A 469 0.28 31.26 -0.76
N ILE A 470 0.89 31.83 0.27
CA ILE A 470 1.61 33.11 0.18
C ILE A 470 2.78 33.03 -0.81
N LEU A 471 3.57 31.95 -0.76
CA LEU A 471 4.68 31.71 -1.68
C LEU A 471 4.19 31.63 -3.13
N SER A 472 3.03 31.01 -3.38
CA SER A 472 2.42 30.97 -4.71
C SER A 472 2.08 32.37 -5.24
N TYR A 473 1.59 33.28 -4.38
CA TYR A 473 1.35 34.68 -4.76
C TYR A 473 2.65 35.46 -5.05
N LEU A 474 3.73 35.17 -4.30
CA LEU A 474 5.05 35.75 -4.58
C LEU A 474 5.59 35.26 -5.92
N VAL A 475 5.44 33.96 -6.22
CA VAL A 475 5.80 33.36 -7.51
C VAL A 475 4.98 34.00 -8.65
N ILE A 476 3.67 34.19 -8.46
CA ILE A 476 2.80 34.90 -9.42
C ILE A 476 3.27 36.34 -9.64
N SER A 477 3.62 37.05 -8.56
CA SER A 477 4.13 38.43 -8.64
C SER A 477 5.45 38.48 -9.41
N PHE A 478 6.35 37.52 -9.18
CA PHE A 478 7.59 37.39 -9.95
C PHE A 478 7.32 37.14 -11.45
N PHE A 479 6.30 36.35 -11.80
CA PHE A 479 5.91 36.19 -13.21
C PHE A 479 5.51 37.50 -13.88
N THR A 480 4.76 38.36 -13.19
CA THR A 480 4.37 39.66 -13.76
C THR A 480 5.60 40.49 -14.13
N ILE A 481 6.65 40.47 -13.29
CA ILE A 481 7.93 41.16 -13.55
C ILE A 481 8.62 40.58 -14.80
N LEU A 482 8.67 39.26 -14.94
CA LEU A 482 9.28 38.61 -16.11
C LEU A 482 8.55 38.99 -17.43
N PHE A 483 7.22 39.11 -17.40
CA PHE A 483 6.46 39.62 -18.55
C PHE A 483 6.79 41.07 -18.89
N PHE A 484 7.00 41.94 -17.89
CA PHE A 484 7.50 43.31 -18.13
C PHE A 484 8.88 43.31 -18.77
N ILE A 485 9.78 42.41 -18.36
CA ILE A 485 11.11 42.27 -18.97
C ILE A 485 10.99 41.83 -20.44
N ILE A 486 10.12 40.86 -20.75
CA ILE A 486 9.85 40.45 -22.14
C ILE A 486 9.39 41.67 -22.98
N TYR A 487 8.47 42.47 -22.46
CA TYR A 487 8.01 43.69 -23.12
C TYR A 487 9.16 44.66 -23.40
N PHE A 488 10.06 44.89 -22.43
CA PHE A 488 11.22 45.75 -22.62
C PHE A 488 12.23 45.18 -23.62
N VAL A 489 12.50 43.88 -23.60
CA VAL A 489 13.39 43.22 -24.58
C VAL A 489 12.84 43.39 -25.98
N TYR A 490 11.52 43.23 -26.16
CA TYR A 490 10.85 43.46 -27.44
C TYR A 490 10.91 44.94 -27.87
N LYS A 491 10.58 45.87 -26.96
CA LYS A 491 10.60 47.32 -27.23
C LYS A 491 11.99 47.84 -27.61
N TYR A 492 13.04 47.32 -26.97
CA TYR A 492 14.43 47.74 -27.18
C TYR A 492 15.24 46.77 -28.05
N GLN A 493 14.58 45.96 -28.90
CA GLN A 493 15.22 44.97 -29.76
C GLN A 493 16.33 45.53 -30.69
N ALA A 494 16.30 46.83 -30.98
CA ALA A 494 17.31 47.51 -31.80
C ALA A 494 18.58 47.91 -31.03
N HIS A 495 18.62 47.75 -29.70
CA HIS A 495 19.76 48.16 -28.89
C HIS A 495 21.02 47.32 -29.23
N PRO A 496 22.21 47.92 -29.39
CA PRO A 496 23.42 47.22 -29.83
C PRO A 496 23.76 45.97 -29.02
N TYR A 497 23.57 46.00 -27.70
CA TYR A 497 23.83 44.85 -26.83
C TYR A 497 22.85 43.69 -27.01
N LEU A 498 21.56 43.97 -27.23
CA LEU A 498 20.54 42.92 -27.42
C LEU A 498 20.62 42.31 -28.82
N LYS A 499 21.05 43.10 -29.82
CA LYS A 499 21.21 42.64 -31.20
C LYS A 499 22.26 41.53 -31.33
N VAL A 500 23.29 41.52 -30.47
CA VAL A 500 24.35 40.50 -30.48
C VAL A 500 23.82 39.13 -30.03
N ILE A 501 22.94 39.10 -29.04
CA ILE A 501 22.39 37.87 -28.45
C ILE A 501 21.08 37.44 -29.15
N SER A 502 20.55 38.29 -30.04
CA SER A 502 19.26 38.17 -30.71
C SER A 502 18.08 38.24 -29.71
N PRO A 503 17.26 39.31 -29.75
CA PRO A 503 16.15 39.54 -28.81
C PRO A 503 15.15 38.38 -28.73
N MET A 504 14.92 37.66 -29.83
CA MET A 504 14.02 36.50 -29.85
C MET A 504 14.52 35.36 -28.97
N PHE A 505 15.82 35.11 -28.91
CA PHE A 505 16.37 34.07 -28.04
C PHE A 505 16.26 34.46 -26.57
N CYS A 506 16.48 35.74 -26.23
CA CYS A 506 16.27 36.22 -24.85
C CYS A 506 14.81 36.04 -24.42
N ILE A 507 13.85 36.36 -25.29
CA ILE A 507 12.42 36.15 -25.02
C ILE A 507 12.12 34.66 -24.81
N LEU A 508 12.64 33.77 -25.67
CA LEU A 508 12.45 32.33 -25.53
C LEU A 508 13.03 31.77 -24.21
N ILE A 509 14.20 32.26 -23.78
CA ILE A 509 14.78 31.88 -22.48
C ILE A 509 13.89 32.34 -21.34
N ILE A 510 13.45 33.61 -21.34
CA ILE A 510 12.61 34.13 -20.26
C ILE A 510 11.28 33.38 -20.20
N ILE A 511 10.65 33.11 -21.36
CA ILE A 511 9.45 32.28 -21.44
C ILE A 511 9.71 30.90 -20.84
N GLY A 512 10.84 30.27 -21.19
CA GLY A 512 11.23 28.98 -20.64
C GLY A 512 11.43 28.95 -19.12
N PHE A 513 12.03 30.00 -18.54
CA PHE A 513 12.16 30.13 -17.09
C PHE A 513 10.82 30.38 -16.39
N VAL A 514 10.01 31.30 -16.94
CA VAL A 514 8.63 31.53 -16.48
C VAL A 514 7.91 30.19 -16.42
N TYR A 515 8.06 29.40 -17.47
CA TYR A 515 7.40 28.15 -17.62
C TYR A 515 7.89 27.05 -16.66
N ASN A 516 9.21 26.91 -16.46
CA ASN A 516 9.76 25.97 -15.50
C ASN A 516 9.32 26.28 -14.06
N MET A 517 9.07 27.55 -13.74
CA MET A 517 8.51 27.92 -12.44
C MET A 517 6.97 27.71 -12.38
N ILE A 518 6.23 27.93 -13.48
CA ILE A 518 4.77 27.61 -13.55
C ILE A 518 4.54 26.10 -13.37
N LYS A 519 5.53 25.27 -13.72
CA LYS A 519 5.50 23.82 -13.46
C LYS A 519 5.10 23.51 -12.00
N ILE A 520 5.71 24.20 -11.04
CA ILE A 520 5.42 24.03 -9.60
C ILE A 520 3.95 24.34 -9.28
N LEU A 521 3.35 25.32 -9.95
CA LEU A 521 1.91 25.63 -9.80
C LEU A 521 1.00 24.59 -10.45
N SER A 522 1.52 23.80 -11.39
CA SER A 522 0.78 22.70 -12.03
C SER A 522 0.71 21.48 -11.13
N ASP A 523 1.72 21.33 -10.26
CA ASP A 523 1.75 20.34 -9.18
C ASP A 523 0.78 20.71 -8.04
N LEU A 524 0.29 21.97 -8.03
CA LEU A 524 -0.74 22.40 -7.09
C LEU A 524 -2.16 22.02 -7.55
N PRO A 525 -3.01 21.59 -6.60
CA PRO A 525 -4.45 21.35 -6.78
C PRO A 525 -5.22 22.60 -7.29
N PRO A 526 -6.45 22.43 -7.81
CA PRO A 526 -7.11 21.17 -8.12
C PRO A 526 -6.46 20.51 -9.34
N PHE A 527 -6.29 19.19 -9.30
CA PHE A 527 -5.85 18.42 -10.47
C PHE A 527 -7.00 18.33 -11.46
N SER A 528 -6.72 18.62 -12.72
CA SER A 528 -7.71 18.47 -13.81
C SER A 528 -7.04 17.76 -14.97
N ILE A 529 -7.84 17.04 -15.77
CA ILE A 529 -7.36 16.39 -16.99
C ILE A 529 -6.65 17.42 -17.89
N VAL A 530 -7.16 18.65 -17.96
CA VAL A 530 -6.52 19.75 -18.70
C VAL A 530 -5.14 20.04 -18.13
N LYS A 531 -4.98 20.19 -16.81
CA LYS A 531 -3.68 20.40 -16.15
C LYS A 531 -2.68 19.28 -16.46
N VAL A 532 -3.12 18.02 -16.43
CA VAL A 532 -2.26 16.85 -16.71
C VAL A 532 -1.86 16.81 -18.19
N MET A 533 -2.80 17.00 -19.10
CA MET A 533 -2.52 17.06 -20.54
C MET A 533 -1.58 18.21 -20.86
N THR A 534 -1.79 19.36 -20.23
CA THR A 534 -0.88 20.48 -20.36
C THR A 534 0.49 20.11 -19.81
N TYR A 535 0.59 19.56 -18.60
CA TYR A 535 1.85 19.15 -17.97
C TYR A 535 2.66 18.19 -18.85
N LEU A 536 2.02 17.17 -19.46
CA LEU A 536 2.67 16.22 -20.37
C LEU A 536 3.22 16.88 -21.64
N LEU A 537 2.46 17.79 -22.24
CA LEU A 537 2.95 18.61 -23.36
C LEU A 537 4.07 19.56 -22.90
N TRP A 538 4.11 19.91 -21.62
CA TRP A 538 4.95 20.95 -21.05
C TRP A 538 6.34 20.47 -20.63
N ILE A 539 6.50 19.23 -20.17
CA ILE A 539 7.81 18.65 -19.82
C ILE A 539 8.89 18.89 -20.89
N PRO A 540 8.69 18.56 -22.19
CA PRO A 540 9.72 18.74 -23.20
C PRO A 540 10.05 20.21 -23.49
N LEU A 541 9.07 21.13 -23.36
CA LEU A 541 9.25 22.57 -23.57
C LEU A 541 10.12 23.20 -22.47
N GLY A 542 9.95 22.76 -21.22
CA GLY A 542 10.81 23.18 -20.10
C GLY A 542 12.26 22.79 -20.34
N SER A 543 12.52 21.53 -20.68
CA SER A 543 13.87 21.02 -20.97
C SER A 543 14.56 21.77 -22.12
N LEU A 544 13.81 22.14 -23.17
CA LEU A 544 14.35 22.89 -24.31
C LEU A 544 14.90 24.26 -23.89
N SER A 545 14.26 24.94 -22.94
CA SER A 545 14.71 26.26 -22.50
C SER A 545 16.04 26.23 -21.74
N CYS A 546 16.25 25.21 -20.91
CA CYS A 546 17.53 24.97 -20.24
C CYS A 546 18.64 24.72 -21.27
N ILE A 547 18.36 23.92 -22.30
CA ILE A 547 19.31 23.66 -23.39
C ILE A 547 19.67 24.96 -24.11
N LEU A 548 18.68 25.81 -24.43
CA LEU A 548 18.92 27.11 -25.08
C LEU A 548 19.77 28.05 -24.21
N LEU A 549 19.56 28.05 -22.90
CA LEU A 549 20.41 28.80 -21.96
C LEU A 549 21.86 28.30 -22.00
N PHE A 550 22.07 26.99 -21.93
CA PHE A 550 23.41 26.40 -22.00
C PHE A 550 24.12 26.76 -23.32
N VAL A 551 23.41 26.72 -24.44
CA VAL A 551 23.94 27.14 -25.74
C VAL A 551 24.38 28.61 -25.71
N ILE A 552 23.61 29.50 -25.09
CA ILE A 552 23.96 30.92 -24.99
C ILE A 552 25.13 31.16 -24.05
N LEU A 553 25.16 30.50 -22.88
CA LEU A 553 26.31 30.56 -21.99
C LEU A 553 27.58 30.05 -22.68
N PHE A 554 27.47 28.98 -23.47
CA PHE A 554 28.57 28.45 -24.26
C PHE A 554 29.03 29.44 -25.34
N ILE A 555 28.11 30.07 -26.08
CA ILE A 555 28.45 31.11 -27.07
C ILE A 555 29.13 32.30 -26.41
N CYS A 556 28.61 32.77 -25.26
CA CYS A 556 29.21 33.86 -24.49
C CYS A 556 30.61 33.48 -24.00
N PHE A 557 30.78 32.26 -23.49
CA PHE A 557 32.07 31.74 -23.05
C PHE A 557 33.08 31.63 -24.19
N VAL A 558 32.68 31.06 -25.33
CA VAL A 558 33.54 30.98 -26.53
C VAL A 558 33.90 32.37 -27.03
N THR A 559 32.95 33.30 -27.06
CA THR A 559 33.21 34.69 -27.48
C THR A 559 34.20 35.36 -26.52
N PHE A 560 34.01 35.20 -25.21
CA PHE A 560 34.94 35.70 -24.20
C PHE A 560 36.33 35.08 -24.34
N ALA A 561 36.42 33.76 -24.50
CA ALA A 561 37.67 33.03 -24.72
C ALA A 561 38.36 33.48 -26.02
N CYS A 562 37.61 33.70 -27.11
CA CYS A 562 38.14 34.23 -28.36
C CYS A 562 38.66 35.66 -28.21
N ILE A 563 37.94 36.54 -27.52
CA ILE A 563 38.39 37.90 -27.23
C ILE A 563 39.68 37.85 -26.38
N TYR A 564 39.70 37.03 -25.34
CA TYR A 564 40.86 36.88 -24.46
C TYR A 564 42.06 36.26 -25.19
N ALA A 565 41.84 35.25 -26.04
CA ALA A 565 42.88 34.65 -26.87
C ALA A 565 43.39 35.64 -27.93
N LEU A 566 42.52 36.48 -28.50
CA LEU A 566 42.89 37.47 -29.51
C LEU A 566 43.63 38.66 -28.90
N ILE A 567 43.23 39.12 -27.71
CA ILE A 567 43.98 40.13 -26.95
C ILE A 567 45.28 39.54 -26.40
N GLY A 568 45.22 38.35 -25.79
CA GLY A 568 46.37 37.66 -25.21
C GLY A 568 47.43 37.29 -26.24
N SER A 569 47.04 36.74 -27.40
CA SER A 569 47.97 36.48 -28.51
C SER A 569 48.61 37.76 -29.05
N ARG A 570 47.88 38.88 -29.04
CA ARG A 570 48.42 40.20 -29.43
C ARG A 570 49.40 40.75 -28.41
N VAL A 571 49.09 40.69 -27.11
CA VAL A 571 49.99 41.09 -26.02
C VAL A 571 51.25 40.22 -26.04
N LEU A 572 51.09 38.90 -26.15
CA LEU A 572 52.19 37.95 -26.26
C LEU A 572 53.07 38.22 -27.50
N THR A 573 52.46 38.57 -28.64
CA THR A 573 53.20 38.95 -29.85
C THR A 573 54.04 40.21 -29.61
N ILE A 574 53.50 41.23 -28.94
CA ILE A 574 54.24 42.47 -28.60
C ILE A 574 55.42 42.14 -27.68
N ILE A 575 55.20 41.35 -26.62
CA ILE A 575 56.24 40.91 -25.68
C ILE A 575 57.35 40.13 -26.41
N LEU A 576 56.99 39.21 -27.31
CA LEU A 576 57.95 38.35 -28.01
C LEU A 576 58.72 39.05 -29.14
N THR A 577 58.10 40.01 -29.84
CA THR A 577 58.73 40.65 -31.02
C THR A 577 59.46 41.95 -30.72
N SER A 578 59.29 42.54 -29.54
CA SER A 578 59.99 43.77 -29.14
C SER A 578 60.71 43.58 -27.81
N PRO A 579 61.81 42.80 -27.77
CA PRO A 579 62.60 42.61 -26.54
C PRO A 579 63.32 43.89 -26.06
N GLU A 580 63.38 44.95 -26.88
CA GLU A 580 63.93 46.28 -26.51
C GLU A 580 62.86 47.32 -26.13
N TYR A 581 61.60 46.90 -25.90
CA TYR A 581 60.53 47.83 -25.54
C TYR A 581 60.66 48.28 -24.06
N ASP A 582 61.41 49.36 -23.84
CA ASP A 582 61.54 50.00 -22.53
C ASP A 582 60.25 50.75 -22.18
N VAL A 583 59.46 50.22 -21.24
CA VAL A 583 58.10 50.67 -20.89
C VAL A 583 58.07 52.10 -20.33
N VAL A 584 59.23 52.72 -20.08
CA VAL A 584 59.36 54.02 -19.39
C VAL A 584 59.11 55.23 -20.30
N ASN A 585 59.05 55.09 -21.63
CA ASN A 585 58.91 56.23 -22.55
C ASN A 585 57.64 56.14 -23.44
N THR A 586 56.47 56.26 -22.81
CA THR A 586 55.14 55.97 -23.40
C THR A 586 54.55 57.05 -24.31
N ASN A 587 55.16 58.22 -24.46
CA ASN A 587 54.54 59.33 -25.22
C ASN A 587 54.79 59.28 -26.75
N LYS A 588 55.55 58.31 -27.27
CA LYS A 588 55.97 58.32 -28.69
C LYS A 588 55.23 57.33 -29.60
N TYR A 589 54.44 56.42 -29.06
CA TYR A 589 53.79 55.38 -29.85
C TYR A 589 52.30 55.28 -29.54
N ASP A 590 51.45 55.60 -30.52
CA ASP A 590 50.02 55.32 -30.45
C ASP A 590 49.80 53.80 -30.54
N LEU A 591 49.20 53.20 -29.51
CA LEU A 591 48.83 51.78 -29.46
C LEU A 591 48.00 51.35 -30.69
N LYS A 592 47.28 52.28 -31.34
CA LYS A 592 46.56 52.01 -32.60
C LYS A 592 47.47 51.59 -33.75
N ASN A 593 48.75 52.00 -33.76
CA ASN A 593 49.72 51.61 -34.79
C ASN A 593 50.18 50.14 -34.68
N PHE A 594 49.93 49.50 -33.54
CA PHE A 594 50.15 48.06 -33.34
C PHE A 594 48.91 47.22 -33.63
N VAL A 595 47.82 47.82 -34.14
CA VAL A 595 46.62 47.14 -34.61
C VAL A 595 46.58 47.15 -36.15
N PRO A 596 47.35 46.30 -36.84
CA PRO A 596 47.24 46.21 -38.29
C PRO A 596 45.96 45.46 -38.66
N LEU A 597 44.95 46.18 -39.19
CA LEU A 597 43.76 45.58 -39.82
C LEU A 597 44.07 44.96 -41.20
N LYS A 598 45.33 45.00 -41.65
CA LYS A 598 45.83 44.33 -42.86
C LYS A 598 47.09 43.53 -42.53
N PRO A 599 47.28 42.33 -43.12
CA PRO A 599 48.44 41.50 -42.86
C PRO A 599 49.72 42.21 -43.34
N MET A 600 50.46 42.83 -42.43
CA MET A 600 51.78 43.38 -42.70
C MET A 600 52.82 42.26 -42.73
N GLY A 601 53.82 42.37 -43.60
CA GLY A 601 54.86 41.35 -43.83
C GLY A 601 55.65 40.89 -42.60
N ARG A 602 55.58 41.62 -41.48
CA ARG A 602 56.16 41.19 -40.18
C ARG A 602 55.47 39.96 -39.58
N TYR A 603 54.19 39.72 -39.89
CA TYR A 603 53.51 38.49 -39.44
C TYR A 603 54.08 37.24 -40.15
N ARG A 604 54.53 37.38 -41.41
CA ARG A 604 55.24 36.30 -42.12
C ARG A 604 56.59 35.98 -41.50
N SER A 605 57.34 36.96 -41.00
CA SER A 605 58.62 36.69 -40.33
C SER A 605 58.43 35.99 -38.98
N LEU A 606 57.36 36.29 -38.25
CA LEU A 606 57.01 35.64 -37.00
C LEU A 606 56.55 34.18 -37.22
N ILE A 607 55.69 33.94 -38.22
CA ILE A 607 55.33 32.57 -38.63
C ILE A 607 56.59 31.80 -39.08
N LYS A 608 57.51 32.45 -39.80
CA LYS A 608 58.77 31.82 -40.22
C LYS A 608 59.65 31.47 -39.03
N TYR A 609 59.76 32.35 -38.04
CA TYR A 609 60.51 32.12 -36.80
C TYR A 609 59.92 30.99 -35.95
N ILE A 610 58.58 30.92 -35.82
CA ILE A 610 57.91 29.80 -35.14
C ILE A 610 58.13 28.49 -35.91
N LYS A 611 58.04 28.51 -37.25
CA LYS A 611 58.37 27.34 -38.08
C LYS A 611 59.82 26.89 -37.87
N GLU A 612 60.76 27.83 -37.81
CA GLU A 612 62.17 27.56 -37.55
C GLU A 612 62.39 26.96 -36.15
N LEU A 613 61.73 27.48 -35.11
CA LEU A 613 61.74 26.91 -33.75
C LEU A 613 61.17 25.50 -33.70
N THR A 614 60.04 25.23 -34.36
CA THR A 614 59.47 23.87 -34.43
C THR A 614 60.31 22.91 -35.27
N SER A 615 61.06 23.41 -36.25
CA SER A 615 61.96 22.59 -37.08
C SER A 615 63.29 22.25 -36.40
N PHE A 616 63.67 22.96 -35.33
CA PHE A 616 64.90 22.70 -34.59
C PHE A 616 64.77 21.55 -33.56
N SER A 617 63.57 21.03 -33.34
CA SER A 617 63.30 19.95 -32.36
C SER A 617 63.33 18.54 -32.96
N SER A 618 63.71 18.35 -34.23
CA SER A 618 63.82 17.00 -34.83
C SER A 618 65.25 16.67 -35.28
N SER A 619 66.22 16.72 -34.36
CA SER A 619 67.48 16.01 -34.56
C SER A 619 67.33 14.56 -34.08
N LYS A 620 67.37 13.65 -35.06
CA LYS A 620 67.43 12.20 -34.95
C LYS A 620 68.32 11.73 -33.79
N HIS A 621 67.76 10.98 -32.86
CA HIS A 621 68.51 9.95 -32.15
C HIS A 621 68.08 8.60 -32.73
N GLU A 622 68.97 7.99 -33.51
CA GLU A 622 68.93 6.56 -33.81
C GLU A 622 69.28 5.80 -32.53
N PHE A 623 68.40 4.89 -32.10
CA PHE A 623 68.81 3.73 -31.33
C PHE A 623 68.02 2.49 -31.79
N SER A 624 68.73 1.39 -31.73
CA SER A 624 68.61 0.16 -32.50
C SER A 624 67.49 -0.79 -32.11
N LYS A 625 67.10 -1.60 -33.11
CA LYS A 625 66.31 -2.85 -33.09
C LYS A 625 66.71 -3.84 -31.98
N ALA A 626 65.69 -4.47 -31.39
CA ALA A 626 65.52 -5.93 -31.21
C ALA A 626 64.04 -6.20 -30.89
N ASN A 627 63.26 -6.78 -31.83
CA ASN A 627 62.72 -8.16 -31.80
C ASN A 627 61.86 -8.41 -30.54
N ASN A 628 60.56 -8.74 -30.58
CA ASN A 628 59.90 -9.80 -31.33
C ASN A 628 58.37 -9.68 -31.15
N GLU A 629 57.63 -10.24 -32.12
CA GLU A 629 56.37 -11.01 -32.03
C GLU A 629 55.27 -10.61 -31.02
N SER A 630 53.98 -10.71 -31.27
CA SER A 630 53.07 -10.98 -32.39
C SER A 630 51.71 -11.13 -31.71
N ASN A 631 50.61 -10.63 -32.30
CA ASN A 631 49.21 -11.07 -32.10
C ASN A 631 48.65 -11.15 -30.66
N LYS A 632 47.44 -10.69 -30.33
CA LYS A 632 46.18 -10.95 -31.03
C LYS A 632 45.06 -10.20 -30.29
N GLU A 633 43.94 -10.07 -31.01
CA GLU A 633 42.62 -9.59 -30.61
C GLU A 633 42.17 -10.05 -29.21
N LEU A 634 41.50 -9.15 -28.47
CA LEU A 634 40.70 -9.50 -27.30
C LEU A 634 39.22 -9.26 -27.60
N THR A 635 38.53 -10.37 -27.85
CA THR A 635 37.08 -10.54 -27.80
C THR A 635 36.58 -10.67 -26.36
N SER A 636 35.38 -10.14 -26.13
CA SER A 636 34.35 -10.53 -25.16
C SER A 636 34.63 -11.71 -24.22
N SER A 637 34.54 -11.47 -22.91
CA SER A 637 34.31 -12.45 -21.83
C SER A 637 32.95 -12.14 -21.17
N SER A 638 31.91 -12.98 -21.31
CA SER A 638 31.65 -14.27 -20.65
C SER A 638 31.33 -14.14 -19.15
N PHE A 639 30.04 -14.09 -18.85
CA PHE A 639 29.46 -14.33 -17.52
C PHE A 639 29.49 -15.83 -17.22
N SER A 640 30.06 -16.19 -16.07
CA SER A 640 30.20 -17.56 -15.58
C SER A 640 28.92 -18.07 -14.92
N LYS A 641 28.47 -19.25 -15.36
CA LYS A 641 27.58 -20.16 -14.61
C LYS A 641 28.35 -20.76 -13.43
N SER A 642 27.76 -20.75 -12.25
CA SER A 642 28.12 -21.64 -11.15
C SER A 642 26.95 -22.61 -10.90
N GLU A 643 27.20 -23.89 -11.10
CA GLU A 643 26.37 -24.97 -10.58
C GLU A 643 26.53 -25.04 -9.06
N PHE A 644 25.41 -25.13 -8.34
CA PHE A 644 25.40 -25.52 -6.93
C PHE A 644 24.44 -26.70 -6.76
N SER A 645 24.95 -27.70 -6.05
CA SER A 645 24.37 -29.01 -5.80
C SER A 645 23.25 -28.99 -4.77
N LYS A 646 22.25 -29.84 -4.99
CA LYS A 646 21.16 -30.20 -4.09
C LYS A 646 21.65 -30.69 -2.73
N THR A 647 21.09 -30.13 -1.65
CA THR A 647 20.79 -30.84 -0.39
C THR A 647 19.63 -30.16 0.32
N ASN A 648 18.66 -30.99 0.74
CA ASN A 648 17.43 -30.64 1.44
C ASN A 648 17.67 -29.94 2.78
N ASN A 649 16.93 -28.85 3.03
CA ASN A 649 16.35 -28.44 4.31
C ASN A 649 15.69 -27.05 4.12
N GLU A 650 14.40 -27.05 3.84
CA GLU A 650 13.56 -25.84 3.74
C GLU A 650 12.51 -25.88 4.85
N SER A 651 12.67 -25.01 5.85
CA SER A 651 11.60 -24.33 6.61
C SER A 651 12.19 -23.58 7.82
N SER A 652 13.11 -22.63 7.60
CA SER A 652 13.52 -21.63 8.61
C SER A 652 14.57 -20.66 8.04
N ASN A 653 14.24 -19.78 7.08
CA ASN A 653 15.18 -18.73 6.67
C ASN A 653 14.58 -17.48 6.00
N TYR A 654 13.28 -17.25 6.10
CA TYR A 654 12.68 -15.98 5.63
C TYR A 654 12.83 -14.81 6.62
N PHE A 655 13.34 -15.05 7.84
CA PHE A 655 13.33 -14.05 8.92
C PHE A 655 14.60 -13.18 9.07
N ASN A 656 15.63 -13.34 8.23
CA ASN A 656 16.94 -12.65 8.41
C ASN A 656 17.34 -11.67 7.29
N ILE A 657 16.41 -11.22 6.44
CA ILE A 657 16.72 -10.23 5.37
C ILE A 657 16.19 -8.82 5.67
N LEU A 658 15.40 -8.62 6.74
CA LEU A 658 14.76 -7.31 7.02
C LEU A 658 15.26 -6.57 8.28
N SER A 659 16.20 -7.11 9.05
CA SER A 659 16.64 -6.49 10.32
C SER A 659 17.82 -5.50 10.21
N ASP A 660 18.23 -5.10 9.00
CA ASP A 660 19.37 -4.19 8.80
C ASP A 660 19.00 -3.09 7.78
N ASN A 661 18.15 -2.15 8.19
CA ASN A 661 18.05 -0.84 7.52
C ASN A 661 17.61 0.24 8.53
N GLY A 662 18.55 1.13 8.85
CA GLY A 662 18.29 2.30 9.65
C GLY A 662 17.42 3.34 8.93
N ALA A 663 16.70 4.12 9.73
CA ALA A 663 16.11 5.43 9.44
C ALA A 663 15.82 5.70 7.95
N TYR A 664 14.68 5.20 7.49
CA TYR A 664 14.11 5.55 6.19
C TYR A 664 13.81 7.05 6.16
N THR A 665 14.64 7.79 5.43
CA THR A 665 14.33 9.16 5.01
C THR A 665 13.81 9.10 3.58
N GLU A 666 12.66 9.72 3.35
CA GLU A 666 11.96 9.74 2.08
C GLU A 666 12.88 10.19 0.92
N PRO A 667 12.68 9.68 -0.31
CA PRO A 667 13.50 10.06 -1.47
C PRO A 667 13.42 11.57 -1.82
N GLU A 668 12.43 12.30 -1.33
CA GLU A 668 12.32 13.76 -1.51
C GLU A 668 13.33 14.54 -0.67
N TYR A 669 13.79 14.00 0.47
CA TYR A 669 14.80 14.64 1.33
C TYR A 669 16.24 14.46 0.83
N PHE A 670 16.51 13.47 -0.04
CA PHE A 670 17.83 13.25 -0.62
C PHE A 670 18.26 14.39 -1.57
N ILE A 671 17.30 15.03 -2.25
CA ILE A 671 17.58 16.17 -3.14
C ILE A 671 17.86 17.45 -2.34
N ILE A 672 17.22 17.63 -1.18
CA ILE A 672 17.40 18.80 -0.32
C ILE A 672 18.73 18.72 0.44
N SER A 673 19.13 17.53 0.90
CA SER A 673 20.41 17.31 1.58
C SER A 673 21.62 17.44 0.63
N LEU A 674 21.48 17.10 -0.65
CA LEU A 674 22.52 17.34 -1.66
C LEU A 674 22.72 18.84 -1.98
N LEU A 675 21.68 19.66 -1.81
CA LEU A 675 21.73 21.11 -2.05
C LEU A 675 22.23 21.92 -0.84
N LEU A 676 22.09 21.39 0.38
CA LEU A 676 22.56 22.04 1.61
C LEU A 676 24.01 21.67 1.99
N GLY A 677 24.60 20.65 1.36
CA GLY A 677 25.99 20.21 1.58
C GLY A 677 27.10 21.09 1.00
N PHE A 678 26.78 22.23 0.37
CA PHE A 678 27.77 23.17 -0.19
C PHE A 678 28.08 24.38 0.70
N LYS A 679 27.79 24.29 2.00
CA LYS A 679 28.18 25.32 2.97
C LYS A 679 28.78 24.71 4.24
N ASN A 680 29.99 24.19 4.11
CA ASN A 680 31.10 24.34 5.05
C ASN A 680 32.43 24.09 4.34
#